data_AF-A0A0F0IC30-F1
#
_entry.id   AF-A0A0F0IC30-F1
#
_cell.length_a   1.000
_cell.length_b   1.000
_cell.length_c   1.000
_cell.angle_alpha   90.00
_cell.angle_beta   90.00
_cell.angle_gamma   90.00
#
_symmetry.space_group_name_H-M   'P 1'
#
loop_
_entity.id
_entity.type
_entity.pdbx_description
1 polymer ?
#
loop_
_entity_poly.entity_id
_entity_poly.type
_entity_poly.pdbx_seq_one_letter_code
_entity_poly.pdbx_strand_id
1 'polypeptide(L)'
;MSGFDLRSSQSSYGDPRHFSGASFGAPQPPPTKVLMDGYHGAPILKNVETPRYNPLNTAHPRSSTLLNGNDPVTMYLLTETAMGDSAHYEVLSLEEVEGLKKEFKFLSGRLEAAKRKLALETKLRDAAMSLSRLYNSKSSRSSEEYDVGGSPKSNRSRRSMFGRNGASSTLDKTDGELAVSTRKCEELSQEVWNLESRVQLIQKRLLEHTAGVLQMTHKGLKKYPKNNVPHTPESLSSHNPRGSIDDFDDRSLYKTSDHLNELNGHGPQGPSPLAHSSQPAVGLDTIQNTEKKLEMLSEQMRDMILQSNPDNDFAPVPQLSAEGTNPNPTATIEAYMAYIENGLGALATHSNSTPGTRSMNHGSDQQLAEVNTRLYQIVNESGLPRSRTLPPPPAISNGSLEEHLSYLNEGIDGLHERLGGLLEQKSILTTQIQQQRELNSKSDAERDAHIADLVEQLARVRKELDLAEREGQQTKDVLDHTMEQLEAARQELSDHQQRAIPEDNSEAIASEKEARTRAEAEVSRLQTVVKELQHEKDALAEAQEARLRAETEITQLQAVVHEHQREKDMYNETQEAHRHAESEIVRLKNIVQELQLEKDAYAEAHEARLRAEAEVARLQPAIQEHQREKDAHAETHEARLHAEAEIARLQSVIQEHQSEKDAHAETHEARLQAEAEITRLQAIMQKLQQENETQAEAHEARVRAETEVARLEVQLEQIRSESNDHTEQLSAVRSEADGEIAHLKAVIDQLRGEVDAKAEEVAESRERSEKQISTLEESIQQIRTETDARLKEATDSRTQAEDEITRLQTLIEQIRSDVESQLSEATKARTEAEENAVRLQAELTELEGEVVRVRTELTMAQAELDGAYGSRSQRAAAVDPALQKELEVLTTRNIELAQELATFKAGKPANSDTQRRVQTLEKELRETIDDYEVMTKASIEFEKEREKFESLIDALRDRCEQLETQLNEERITWMGMHSASMGRDGTTYETTSTMVLKNEFKKMMRDTRTENMKILKAEQEERRRLEALLRNLKKEQASKVGPNQTVTAL
;
A
#
# COMPACT_ATOMS: atom_id res chain seq x y z
N MET A 1 68.84 -15.00 31.84
CA MET A 1 69.23 -16.35 31.39
C MET A 1 67.93 -17.13 31.18
N SER A 2 67.53 -17.38 29.92
CA SER A 2 67.39 -18.72 29.29
C SER A 2 66.45 -19.68 30.03
N GLY A 3 65.38 -20.25 29.47
CA GLY A 3 64.89 -20.32 28.10
C GLY A 3 63.60 -21.19 28.04
N PHE A 4 63.01 -21.22 26.85
CA PHE A 4 62.12 -22.23 26.23
C PHE A 4 62.24 -23.67 26.81
N ASP A 5 61.26 -24.58 26.84
CA ASP A 5 60.06 -24.78 26.01
C ASP A 5 59.21 -25.99 26.51
N LEU A 6 57.96 -26.07 26.04
CA LEU A 6 57.15 -27.26 25.68
C LEU A 6 56.38 -28.14 26.71
N ARG A 7 55.04 -28.07 26.54
CA ARG A 7 53.99 -29.13 26.49
C ARG A 7 53.62 -29.93 27.75
N SER A 8 52.35 -29.75 28.17
CA SER A 8 51.40 -30.86 28.29
C SER A 8 49.96 -30.35 28.20
N SER A 9 49.18 -30.92 27.28
CA SER A 9 47.74 -30.74 27.16
C SER A 9 47.03 -31.84 27.94
N GLN A 10 46.12 -31.50 28.86
CA GLN A 10 44.94 -32.33 29.17
C GLN A 10 43.76 -31.46 29.68
N SER A 11 42.61 -31.67 29.03
CA SER A 11 41.23 -31.67 29.58
C SER A 11 40.70 -30.37 30.19
N SER A 12 39.76 -29.66 29.56
CA SER A 12 38.31 -29.98 29.48
C SER A 12 37.67 -30.11 30.87
N TYR A 13 37.15 -29.02 31.43
CA TYR A 13 35.73 -28.74 31.66
C TYR A 13 35.59 -27.33 32.27
N GLY A 14 34.46 -26.67 31.98
CA GLY A 14 34.33 -25.21 31.98
C GLY A 14 34.26 -24.53 33.35
N ASP A 15 34.77 -23.29 33.38
CA ASP A 15 34.58 -22.32 34.45
C ASP A 15 33.41 -21.38 34.10
N PRO A 16 32.29 -21.36 34.85
CA PRO A 16 31.04 -20.70 34.47
C PRO A 16 30.94 -19.26 35.00
N ARG A 17 31.97 -18.42 34.82
CA ARG A 17 31.94 -17.01 35.31
C ARG A 17 32.15 -15.93 34.25
N HIS A 18 32.11 -16.28 32.96
CA HIS A 18 32.16 -15.30 31.87
C HIS A 18 31.02 -15.45 30.84
N PHE A 19 29.80 -15.77 31.28
CA PHE A 19 28.61 -15.49 30.47
C PHE A 19 28.10 -14.08 30.81
N SER A 20 28.73 -13.07 30.22
CA SER A 20 28.05 -11.79 30.02
C SER A 20 26.93 -12.02 29.01
N GLY A 21 25.71 -11.62 29.37
CA GLY A 21 24.52 -11.80 28.54
C GLY A 21 24.72 -11.23 27.14
N ALA A 22 24.74 -12.11 26.14
CA ALA A 22 24.47 -11.74 24.77
C ALA A 22 22.98 -11.37 24.70
N SER A 23 22.69 -10.11 24.97
CA SER A 23 21.47 -9.47 24.47
C SER A 23 21.44 -9.71 22.96
N PHE A 24 20.32 -10.27 22.46
CA PHE A 24 19.99 -10.26 21.05
C PHE A 24 19.74 -8.81 20.61
N GLY A 25 20.80 -8.02 20.55
CA GLY A 25 20.84 -6.73 19.88
C GLY A 25 21.01 -6.95 18.38
N ALA A 26 20.33 -6.13 17.57
CA ALA A 26 20.53 -6.10 16.13
C ALA A 26 22.03 -6.02 15.78
N PRO A 27 22.49 -6.67 14.68
CA PRO A 27 23.88 -6.62 14.28
C PRO A 27 24.33 -5.16 14.19
N GLN A 28 25.37 -4.78 14.94
CA GLN A 28 25.90 -3.43 14.86
C GLN A 28 26.47 -3.20 13.45
N PRO A 29 26.20 -2.04 12.82
CA PRO A 29 26.79 -1.73 11.52
C PRO A 29 28.32 -1.73 11.65
N PRO A 30 29.05 -2.35 10.70
CA PRO A 30 30.50 -2.25 10.69
C PRO A 30 30.92 -0.78 10.50
N PRO A 31 32.12 -0.40 10.95
CA PRO A 31 32.57 0.98 10.90
C PRO A 31 32.45 1.57 9.49
N THR A 32 31.96 2.80 9.38
CA THR A 32 31.61 3.47 8.11
C THR A 32 32.71 3.43 7.07
N LYS A 33 33.96 3.56 7.51
CA LYS A 33 35.15 3.47 6.64
C LYS A 33 35.29 2.12 5.95
N VAL A 34 34.95 1.02 6.65
CA VAL A 34 35.00 -0.35 6.11
C VAL A 34 33.83 -0.60 5.15
N LEU A 35 32.66 -0.02 5.41
CA LEU A 35 31.53 -0.04 4.47
C LEU A 35 31.86 0.70 3.19
N MET A 36 32.40 1.91 3.31
CA MET A 36 32.84 2.70 2.17
C MET A 36 33.89 1.94 1.35
N ASP A 37 34.93 1.39 1.97
CA ASP A 37 35.96 0.59 1.27
C ASP A 37 35.38 -0.66 0.59
N GLY A 38 34.42 -1.33 1.23
CA GLY A 38 33.72 -2.48 0.67
C GLY A 38 32.91 -2.15 -0.59
N TYR A 39 32.28 -0.98 -0.64
CA TYR A 39 31.56 -0.50 -1.82
C TYR A 39 32.46 0.21 -2.84
N HIS A 40 33.63 0.68 -2.42
CA HIS A 40 34.67 1.27 -3.27
C HIS A 40 35.40 0.23 -4.14
N GLY A 41 35.64 -0.96 -3.58
CA GLY A 41 36.32 -2.06 -4.27
C GLY A 41 35.42 -2.91 -5.17
N ALA A 42 34.11 -2.66 -5.17
CA ALA A 42 33.14 -3.41 -5.96
C ALA A 42 32.76 -2.60 -7.22
N PRO A 43 33.36 -2.89 -8.41
CA PRO A 43 32.75 -2.42 -9.64
C PRO A 43 31.32 -2.94 -9.69
N ILE A 44 30.40 -2.09 -10.14
CA ILE A 44 29.00 -2.43 -10.43
C ILE A 44 29.00 -3.55 -11.48
N LEU A 45 29.15 -4.79 -11.01
CA LEU A 45 29.07 -6.00 -11.80
C LEU A 45 27.67 -6.55 -11.59
N LYS A 46 26.79 -6.20 -12.53
CA LYS A 46 25.82 -7.17 -12.99
C LYS A 46 26.65 -8.37 -13.47
N ASN A 47 26.57 -9.50 -12.77
CA ASN A 47 27.31 -10.76 -12.97
C ASN A 47 28.65 -10.89 -12.22
N VAL A 48 28.65 -10.73 -10.88
CA VAL A 48 29.55 -11.56 -10.07
C VAL A 48 28.78 -12.80 -9.67
N GLU A 49 29.00 -13.89 -10.42
CA GLU A 49 28.88 -15.22 -9.84
C GLU A 49 29.69 -15.21 -8.55
N THR A 50 29.02 -15.40 -7.41
CA THR A 50 29.65 -15.55 -6.10
C THR A 50 30.89 -16.44 -6.22
N PRO A 51 32.11 -15.96 -5.93
CA PRO A 51 33.27 -16.83 -5.95
C PRO A 51 33.10 -17.84 -4.82
N ARG A 52 33.15 -19.13 -5.16
CA ARG A 52 33.09 -20.27 -4.22
C ARG A 52 34.37 -20.33 -3.36
N TYR A 53 34.67 -19.32 -2.55
CA TYR A 53 35.85 -19.34 -1.68
C TYR A 53 35.61 -18.76 -0.28
N ASN A 54 36.14 -19.47 0.71
CA ASN A 54 36.17 -19.10 2.13
C ASN A 54 37.47 -18.31 2.43
N PRO A 55 37.41 -17.11 3.04
CA PRO A 55 38.57 -16.24 3.23
C PRO A 55 39.59 -16.69 4.30
N LEU A 56 39.36 -17.82 4.98
CA LEU A 56 40.25 -18.28 6.07
C LEU A 56 41.30 -19.33 5.64
N ASN A 57 41.36 -19.74 4.37
CA ASN A 57 42.39 -20.70 3.95
C ASN A 57 42.71 -20.62 2.44
N THR A 58 43.81 -19.94 2.10
CA THR A 58 44.25 -19.69 0.72
C THR A 58 44.99 -20.87 0.08
N ALA A 59 45.32 -21.91 0.84
CA ALA A 59 46.17 -23.01 0.38
C ALA A 59 45.41 -24.26 -0.06
N HIS A 60 44.07 -24.30 0.03
CA HIS A 60 43.28 -25.46 -0.39
C HIS A 60 42.08 -25.03 -1.26
N PRO A 61 42.11 -25.29 -2.58
CA PRO A 61 40.96 -25.13 -3.44
C PRO A 61 39.98 -26.25 -3.12
N ARG A 62 39.02 -26.02 -2.21
CA ARG A 62 37.82 -26.86 -2.24
C ARG A 62 36.98 -26.40 -3.42
N SER A 63 37.25 -27.00 -4.58
CA SER A 63 36.16 -27.36 -5.47
C SER A 63 35.11 -28.05 -4.59
N SER A 64 33.94 -27.44 -4.44
CA SER A 64 32.76 -28.21 -4.06
C SER A 64 32.64 -29.26 -5.17
N THR A 65 33.06 -30.48 -4.86
CA THR A 65 32.96 -31.67 -5.68
C THR A 65 31.61 -31.64 -6.37
N LEU A 66 31.61 -31.70 -7.70
CA LEU A 66 30.42 -31.86 -8.54
C LEU A 66 29.48 -32.84 -7.83
N LEU A 67 28.31 -32.38 -7.39
CA LEU A 67 27.26 -33.26 -6.87
C LEU A 67 27.01 -34.30 -7.96
N ASN A 68 27.46 -35.53 -7.72
CA ASN A 68 27.23 -36.61 -8.66
C ASN A 68 25.79 -37.05 -8.41
N GLY A 69 24.81 -36.42 -9.06
CA GLY A 69 23.38 -36.68 -8.89
C GLY A 69 22.94 -38.13 -9.15
N ASN A 70 23.89 -38.99 -9.55
CA ASN A 70 23.73 -40.42 -9.78
C ASN A 70 24.09 -41.29 -8.56
N ASP A 71 24.65 -40.74 -7.47
CA ASP A 71 24.91 -41.51 -6.25
C ASP A 71 23.70 -41.40 -5.29
N PRO A 72 22.88 -42.46 -5.18
CA PRO A 72 21.66 -42.42 -4.37
C PRO A 72 21.95 -42.27 -2.87
N VAL A 73 23.12 -42.69 -2.39
CA VAL A 73 23.45 -42.66 -0.96
C VAL A 73 23.81 -41.25 -0.52
N THR A 74 24.66 -40.55 -1.28
CA THR A 74 24.99 -39.14 -0.97
C THR A 74 23.80 -38.22 -1.17
N MET A 75 22.97 -38.45 -2.20
CA MET A 75 21.73 -37.71 -2.38
C MET A 75 20.74 -37.94 -1.24
N TYR A 76 20.59 -39.19 -0.76
CA TYR A 76 19.74 -39.51 0.38
C TYR A 76 20.25 -38.86 1.68
N LEU A 77 21.56 -38.91 1.95
CA LEU A 77 22.16 -38.29 3.12
C LEU A 77 22.02 -36.76 3.12
N LEU A 78 22.26 -36.10 1.98
CA LEU A 78 22.07 -34.66 1.84
C LEU A 78 20.61 -34.27 1.99
N THR A 79 19.69 -35.10 1.49
CA THR A 79 18.26 -34.91 1.66
C THR A 79 17.89 -35.04 3.13
N GLU A 80 18.27 -36.12 3.82
CA GLU A 80 18.00 -36.32 5.25
C GLU A 80 18.61 -35.22 6.13
N THR A 81 19.80 -34.72 5.78
CA THR A 81 20.42 -33.58 6.46
C THR A 81 19.63 -32.30 6.23
N ALA A 82 19.26 -31.99 4.98
CA ALA A 82 18.43 -30.83 4.67
C ALA A 82 17.04 -30.91 5.33
N MET A 83 16.48 -32.12 5.44
CA MET A 83 15.24 -32.40 6.15
C MET A 83 15.39 -32.13 7.67
N GLY A 84 16.52 -32.53 8.27
CA GLY A 84 16.84 -32.24 9.67
C GLY A 84 17.02 -30.74 9.93
N ASP A 85 17.80 -30.07 9.07
CA ASP A 85 18.11 -28.65 9.20
C ASP A 85 16.86 -27.76 9.01
N SER A 86 15.92 -28.18 8.16
CA SER A 86 14.67 -27.44 7.90
C SER A 86 13.51 -27.80 8.82
N ALA A 87 13.69 -28.75 9.73
CA ALA A 87 12.61 -29.21 10.63
C ALA A 87 12.08 -28.12 11.58
N HIS A 88 12.88 -27.08 11.83
CA HIS A 88 12.55 -25.98 12.74
C HIS A 88 12.29 -24.65 12.02
N TYR A 89 12.19 -24.64 10.69
CA TYR A 89 11.88 -23.43 9.94
C TYR A 89 10.40 -23.06 10.03
N GLU A 90 10.16 -21.76 10.22
CA GLU A 90 8.82 -21.19 10.35
C GLU A 90 8.08 -21.25 9.01
N VAL A 91 6.86 -21.82 9.01
CA VAL A 91 5.96 -21.80 7.87
C VAL A 91 4.98 -20.65 8.04
N LEU A 92 5.26 -19.57 7.34
CA LEU A 92 4.46 -18.37 7.21
C LEU A 92 3.13 -18.62 6.44
N SER A 93 2.13 -17.79 6.71
CA SER A 93 0.86 -17.79 5.97
C SER A 93 1.00 -17.22 4.56
N LEU A 94 0.02 -17.51 3.66
CA LEU A 94 0.04 -17.01 2.29
C LEU A 94 0.07 -15.46 2.24
N GLU A 95 -0.68 -14.80 3.13
CA GLU A 95 -0.73 -13.34 3.24
C GLU A 95 0.63 -12.76 3.67
N GLU A 96 1.29 -13.35 4.67
CA GLU A 96 2.62 -12.93 5.13
C GLU A 96 3.69 -13.17 4.05
N VAL A 97 3.60 -14.28 3.31
CA VAL A 97 4.51 -14.57 2.19
C VAL A 97 4.33 -13.56 1.06
N GLU A 98 3.09 -13.20 0.73
CA GLU A 98 2.81 -12.15 -0.26
C GLU A 98 3.26 -10.77 0.22
N GLY A 99 3.05 -10.45 1.49
CA GLY A 99 3.54 -9.24 2.15
C GLY A 99 5.06 -9.12 2.08
N LEU A 100 5.78 -10.17 2.51
CA LEU A 100 7.24 -10.23 2.44
C LEU A 100 7.77 -10.17 1.00
N LYS A 101 7.07 -10.76 0.03
CA LYS A 101 7.44 -10.65 -1.40
C LYS A 101 7.25 -9.23 -1.93
N LYS A 102 6.18 -8.52 -1.54
CA LYS A 102 5.96 -7.11 -1.87
C LYS A 102 7.04 -6.23 -1.22
N GLU A 103 7.33 -6.43 0.05
CA GLU A 103 8.42 -5.75 0.77
C GLU A 103 9.78 -6.01 0.13
N PHE A 104 10.09 -7.26 -0.25
CA PHE A 104 11.34 -7.60 -0.93
C PHE A 104 11.49 -6.85 -2.26
N LYS A 105 10.45 -6.80 -3.09
CA LYS A 105 10.49 -6.06 -4.37
C LYS A 105 10.70 -4.56 -4.13
N PHE A 106 9.98 -3.98 -3.16
CA PHE A 106 10.11 -2.56 -2.82
C PHE A 106 11.51 -2.23 -2.28
N LEU A 107 11.98 -2.98 -1.29
CA LEU A 107 13.29 -2.77 -0.67
C LEU A 107 14.44 -3.05 -1.63
N SER A 108 14.31 -4.03 -2.53
CA SER A 108 15.29 -4.30 -3.59
C SER A 108 15.38 -3.12 -4.58
N GLY A 109 14.24 -2.57 -5.02
CA GLY A 109 14.22 -1.37 -5.87
C GLY A 109 14.88 -0.15 -5.18
N ARG A 110 14.59 0.05 -3.89
CA ARG A 110 15.21 1.11 -3.07
C ARG A 110 16.71 0.87 -2.85
N LEU A 111 17.13 -0.37 -2.61
CA LEU A 111 18.53 -0.77 -2.48
C LEU A 111 19.31 -0.48 -3.76
N GLU A 112 18.77 -0.84 -4.93
CA GLU A 112 19.40 -0.52 -6.21
C GLU A 112 19.49 0.99 -6.44
N ALA A 113 18.47 1.76 -6.09
CA ALA A 113 18.49 3.22 -6.18
C ALA A 113 19.54 3.83 -5.24
N ALA A 114 19.63 3.36 -3.99
CA ALA A 114 20.64 3.79 -3.03
C ALA A 114 22.06 3.42 -3.48
N LYS A 115 22.27 2.21 -4.03
CA LYS A 115 23.55 1.78 -4.63
C LYS A 115 23.96 2.68 -5.81
N ARG A 116 23.01 3.06 -6.68
CA ARG A 116 23.27 4.03 -7.77
C ARG A 116 23.63 5.41 -7.23
N LYS A 117 22.93 5.91 -6.22
CA LYS A 117 23.22 7.19 -5.55
C LYS A 117 24.61 7.18 -4.89
N LEU A 118 24.94 6.12 -4.16
CA LEU A 118 26.26 5.92 -3.57
C LEU A 118 27.34 5.96 -4.64
N ALA A 119 27.17 5.25 -5.76
CA ALA A 119 28.15 5.25 -6.84
C ALA A 119 28.36 6.62 -7.48
N LEU A 120 27.31 7.44 -7.62
CA LEU A 120 27.42 8.81 -8.11
C LEU A 120 28.13 9.71 -7.08
N GLU A 121 27.76 9.63 -5.81
CA GLU A 121 28.37 10.42 -4.75
C GLU A 121 29.85 10.05 -4.55
N THR A 122 30.20 8.76 -4.66
CA THR A 122 31.58 8.28 -4.61
C THR A 122 32.44 8.93 -5.70
N LYS A 123 31.89 9.05 -6.92
CA LYS A 123 32.56 9.75 -8.04
C LYS A 123 32.69 11.25 -7.79
N LEU A 124 31.68 11.88 -7.18
CA LEU A 124 31.73 13.29 -6.81
C LEU A 124 32.79 13.55 -5.74
N ARG A 125 32.89 12.68 -4.74
CA ARG A 125 33.94 12.70 -3.72
C ARG A 125 35.32 12.49 -4.34
N ASP A 126 35.49 11.57 -5.30
CA ASP A 126 36.76 11.37 -6.02
C ASP A 126 37.14 12.58 -6.87
N ALA A 127 36.16 13.22 -7.53
CA ALA A 127 36.36 14.47 -8.25
C ALA A 127 36.73 15.62 -7.30
N ALA A 128 36.04 15.78 -6.17
CA ALA A 128 36.34 16.77 -5.13
C ALA A 128 37.73 16.53 -4.51
N MET A 129 38.12 15.27 -4.28
CA MET A 129 39.48 14.91 -3.85
C MET A 129 40.53 15.28 -4.89
N SER A 130 40.24 15.07 -6.19
CA SER A 130 41.15 15.48 -7.26
C SER A 130 41.30 17.00 -7.34
N LEU A 131 40.22 17.75 -7.13
CA LEU A 131 40.22 19.22 -7.06
C LEU A 131 41.00 19.71 -5.84
N SER A 132 40.74 19.18 -4.64
CA SER A 132 41.48 19.50 -3.42
C SER A 132 42.98 19.21 -3.58
N ARG A 133 43.36 18.06 -4.20
CA ARG A 133 44.76 17.76 -4.53
C ARG A 133 45.38 18.76 -5.51
N LEU A 134 44.65 19.19 -6.54
CA LEU A 134 45.13 20.19 -7.49
C LEU A 134 45.34 21.56 -6.83
N TYR A 135 44.44 22.00 -5.96
CA TYR A 135 44.58 23.26 -5.21
C TYR A 135 45.67 23.18 -4.13
N ASN A 136 45.85 22.04 -3.47
CA ASN A 136 46.88 21.83 -2.46
C ASN A 136 48.29 21.62 -3.07
N SER A 137 48.39 21.08 -4.29
CA SER A 137 49.67 20.83 -4.99
C SER A 137 50.47 22.09 -5.33
N LYS A 138 49.85 23.29 -5.28
CA LYS A 138 50.53 24.57 -5.57
C LYS A 138 51.32 25.15 -4.38
N SER A 139 51.32 24.50 -3.22
CA SER A 139 52.05 24.95 -2.03
C SER A 139 53.12 23.96 -1.53
N SER A 140 53.81 23.26 -2.43
CA SER A 140 54.97 22.42 -2.09
C SER A 140 56.22 22.82 -2.88
N ARG A 141 56.62 24.08 -2.78
CA ARG A 141 57.98 24.54 -3.11
C ARG A 141 58.55 25.36 -1.95
N SER A 142 58.92 24.67 -0.88
CA SER A 142 60.04 25.09 -0.03
C SER A 142 60.52 23.94 0.85
N SER A 143 61.73 23.48 0.52
CA SER A 143 62.76 22.93 1.40
C SER A 143 62.50 21.63 2.16
N GLU A 144 63.11 20.60 1.60
CA GLU A 144 63.55 19.35 2.20
C GLU A 144 64.77 19.63 3.09
N GLU A 145 64.69 19.43 4.42
CA GLU A 145 65.82 18.97 5.25
C GLU A 145 65.37 18.54 6.67
N TYR A 146 65.95 17.42 7.11
CA TYR A 146 65.92 16.73 8.40
C TYR A 146 65.62 17.57 9.67
N ASP A 147 64.77 17.09 10.58
CA ASP A 147 65.21 16.50 11.87
C ASP A 147 64.05 15.99 12.76
N VAL A 148 64.41 15.09 13.66
CA VAL A 148 63.62 14.25 14.55
C VAL A 148 63.17 14.99 15.82
N GLY A 149 61.91 14.75 16.25
CA GLY A 149 61.54 14.64 17.67
C GLY A 149 61.14 15.92 18.43
N GLY A 150 59.85 16.04 18.78
CA GLY A 150 59.39 16.99 19.79
C GLY A 150 57.86 17.05 19.98
N SER A 151 57.41 16.71 21.19
CA SER A 151 56.01 16.69 21.67
C SER A 151 55.33 18.08 21.73
N PRO A 152 53.98 18.18 21.82
CA PRO A 152 53.23 19.40 21.50
C PRO A 152 52.94 20.27 22.74
N LYS A 153 53.15 21.60 22.64
CA LYS A 153 52.53 22.60 23.55
C LYS A 153 52.18 23.93 22.87
N SER A 154 50.91 24.30 23.08
CA SER A 154 50.31 25.64 23.24
C SER A 154 50.40 26.70 22.13
N ASN A 155 49.21 27.02 21.61
CA ASN A 155 48.65 28.35 21.30
C ASN A 155 49.59 29.57 21.43
N ARG A 156 49.77 30.29 20.31
CA ARG A 156 49.70 31.75 20.29
C ARG A 156 49.28 32.27 18.92
N SER A 157 48.05 32.80 18.88
CA SER A 157 47.53 33.67 17.85
C SER A 157 48.48 34.85 17.61
N ARG A 158 48.89 35.05 16.35
CA ARG A 158 49.32 36.35 15.83
C ARG A 158 48.61 36.66 14.53
N ARG A 159 47.65 37.55 14.67
CA ARG A 159 47.01 38.43 13.69
C ARG A 159 48.04 38.95 12.67
N SER A 160 47.86 38.62 11.40
CA SER A 160 48.46 39.31 10.25
C SER A 160 47.35 39.90 9.40
N MET A 161 47.17 41.21 9.54
CA MET A 161 46.36 42.05 8.67
C MET A 161 47.27 42.46 7.50
N PHE A 162 47.20 41.78 6.35
CA PHE A 162 47.40 42.33 4.99
C PHE A 162 47.48 41.21 3.94
N GLY A 163 46.38 41.01 3.22
CA GLY A 163 46.35 40.77 1.77
C GLY A 163 46.87 39.44 1.19
N ARG A 164 46.02 38.39 1.18
CA ARG A 164 45.89 37.46 0.02
C ARG A 164 44.58 36.65 0.06
N ASN A 165 43.43 37.32 0.19
CA ASN A 165 42.14 36.68 0.51
C ASN A 165 41.41 35.97 -0.67
N GLY A 166 42.05 35.75 -1.82
CA GLY A 166 41.41 35.08 -2.96
C GLY A 166 41.55 33.56 -2.98
N ALA A 167 42.73 33.04 -2.61
CA ALA A 167 43.06 31.62 -2.80
C ALA A 167 42.75 30.73 -1.58
N SER A 168 42.75 31.29 -0.36
CA SER A 168 42.38 30.54 0.86
C SER A 168 40.88 30.25 0.89
N SER A 169 40.04 31.24 0.54
CA SER A 169 38.58 31.05 0.52
C SER A 169 38.15 29.99 -0.49
N THR A 170 38.84 29.86 -1.63
CA THR A 170 38.54 28.81 -2.62
C THR A 170 39.01 27.44 -2.15
N LEU A 171 40.12 27.36 -1.42
CA LEU A 171 40.62 26.10 -0.84
C LEU A 171 39.70 25.60 0.28
N ASP A 172 39.28 26.49 1.18
CA ASP A 172 38.34 26.18 2.27
C ASP A 172 36.97 25.74 1.72
N LYS A 173 36.55 26.29 0.58
CA LYS A 173 35.36 25.85 -0.15
C LYS A 173 35.52 24.45 -0.74
N THR A 174 36.63 24.15 -1.42
CA THR A 174 36.87 22.82 -1.99
C THR A 174 37.05 21.74 -0.93
N ASP A 175 37.66 22.07 0.21
CA ASP A 175 37.82 21.14 1.34
C ASP A 175 36.48 20.97 2.10
N GLY A 176 35.66 22.02 2.16
CA GLY A 176 34.28 21.93 2.65
C GLY A 176 33.38 21.07 1.75
N GLU A 177 33.45 21.24 0.44
CA GLU A 177 32.73 20.43 -0.55
C GLU A 177 33.17 18.95 -0.49
N LEU A 178 34.47 18.69 -0.31
CA LEU A 178 34.99 17.34 -0.09
C LEU A 178 34.43 16.73 1.20
N ALA A 179 34.44 17.47 2.32
CA ALA A 179 33.92 16.98 3.59
C ALA A 179 32.40 16.69 3.55
N VAL A 180 31.64 17.50 2.82
CA VAL A 180 30.20 17.27 2.59
C VAL A 180 29.98 16.02 1.76
N SER A 181 30.74 15.84 0.67
CA SER A 181 30.62 14.65 -0.19
C SER A 181 31.09 13.37 0.52
N THR A 182 32.12 13.44 1.38
CA THR A 182 32.53 12.30 2.23
C THR A 182 31.43 11.90 3.21
N ARG A 183 30.82 12.88 3.89
CA ARG A 183 29.73 12.60 4.84
C ARG A 183 28.52 12.00 4.12
N LYS A 184 28.19 12.50 2.94
CA LYS A 184 27.09 11.97 2.13
C LYS A 184 27.36 10.55 1.61
N CYS A 185 28.61 10.23 1.25
CA CYS A 185 29.02 8.84 0.97
C CYS A 185 28.89 7.94 2.21
N GLU A 186 29.27 8.41 3.39
CA GLU A 186 29.14 7.66 4.65
C GLU A 186 27.67 7.37 4.95
N GLU A 187 26.80 8.37 4.89
CA GLU A 187 25.35 8.25 5.11
C GLU A 187 24.71 7.29 4.09
N LEU A 188 25.03 7.42 2.80
CA LEU A 188 24.54 6.50 1.77
C LEU A 188 25.07 5.07 1.94
N SER A 189 26.30 4.90 2.43
CA SER A 189 26.88 3.56 2.68
C SER A 189 26.18 2.85 3.84
N GLN A 190 25.81 3.58 4.90
CA GLN A 190 25.01 3.07 6.00
C GLN A 190 23.60 2.71 5.53
N GLU A 191 22.97 3.55 4.71
CA GLU A 191 21.64 3.26 4.15
C GLU A 191 21.67 1.99 3.28
N VAL A 192 22.67 1.86 2.40
CA VAL A 192 22.83 0.66 1.56
C VAL A 192 23.01 -0.58 2.42
N TRP A 193 23.82 -0.52 3.49
CA TRP A 193 24.03 -1.66 4.39
C TRP A 193 22.75 -2.05 5.16
N ASN A 194 21.99 -1.06 5.66
CA ASN A 194 20.72 -1.30 6.34
C ASN A 194 19.68 -1.94 5.40
N LEU A 195 19.58 -1.41 4.17
CA LEU A 195 18.68 -1.95 3.15
C LEU A 195 19.10 -3.36 2.71
N GLU A 196 20.40 -3.61 2.53
CA GLU A 196 20.96 -4.91 2.15
C GLU A 196 20.71 -5.95 3.25
N SER A 197 20.93 -5.58 4.51
CA SER A 197 20.66 -6.45 5.67
C SER A 197 19.17 -6.81 5.78
N ARG A 198 18.28 -5.85 5.55
CA ARG A 198 16.83 -6.09 5.57
C ARG A 198 16.38 -6.97 4.41
N VAL A 199 16.90 -6.75 3.20
CA VAL A 199 16.62 -7.59 2.03
C VAL A 199 17.09 -9.02 2.25
N GLN A 200 18.30 -9.21 2.82
CA GLN A 200 18.82 -10.53 3.16
C GLN A 200 17.97 -11.24 4.22
N LEU A 201 17.50 -10.51 5.23
CA LEU A 201 16.62 -11.06 6.27
C LEU A 201 15.28 -11.55 5.67
N ILE A 202 14.66 -10.77 4.80
CA ILE A 202 13.41 -11.15 4.13
C ILE A 202 13.63 -12.35 3.21
N GLN A 203 14.73 -12.34 2.45
CA GLN A 203 15.10 -13.47 1.59
C GLN A 203 15.33 -14.74 2.40
N LYS A 204 16.02 -14.64 3.55
CA LYS A 204 16.23 -15.76 4.48
C LYS A 204 14.89 -16.31 4.97
N ARG A 205 13.98 -15.46 5.46
CA ARG A 205 12.64 -15.89 5.91
C ARG A 205 11.83 -16.56 4.80
N LEU A 206 11.87 -16.02 3.57
CA LEU A 206 11.17 -16.62 2.44
C LEU A 206 11.76 -17.99 2.06
N LEU A 207 13.08 -18.14 2.13
CA LEU A 207 13.77 -19.41 1.90
C LEU A 207 13.51 -20.42 3.02
N GLU A 208 13.49 -19.99 4.28
CA GLU A 208 13.12 -20.81 5.44
C GLU A 208 11.69 -21.33 5.31
N HIS A 209 10.72 -20.47 4.99
CA HIS A 209 9.36 -20.89 4.67
C HIS A 209 9.33 -21.89 3.51
N THR A 210 10.03 -21.61 2.41
CA THR A 210 10.06 -22.50 1.24
C THR A 210 10.66 -23.87 1.59
N ALA A 211 11.75 -23.89 2.35
CA ALA A 211 12.38 -25.12 2.82
C ALA A 211 11.51 -25.87 3.84
N GLY A 212 10.82 -25.17 4.74
CA GLY A 212 9.85 -25.75 5.68
C GLY A 212 8.66 -26.40 4.97
N VAL A 213 8.07 -25.74 3.97
CA VAL A 213 6.99 -26.30 3.12
C VAL A 213 7.49 -27.51 2.33
N LEU A 214 8.69 -27.43 1.73
CA LEU A 214 9.30 -28.55 1.02
C LEU A 214 9.57 -29.73 1.95
N GLN A 215 10.00 -29.50 3.18
CA GLN A 215 10.21 -30.54 4.19
C GLN A 215 8.90 -31.21 4.62
N MET A 216 7.85 -30.42 4.86
CA MET A 216 6.52 -30.93 5.17
C MET A 216 5.93 -31.79 4.03
N THR A 217 6.30 -31.50 2.78
CA THR A 217 5.76 -32.16 1.58
C THR A 217 6.65 -33.28 1.03
N HIS A 218 7.94 -33.35 1.37
CA HIS A 218 8.91 -34.30 0.83
C HIS A 218 8.60 -35.78 1.17
N LYS A 219 7.92 -36.05 2.30
CA LYS A 219 7.44 -37.42 2.60
C LYS A 219 6.24 -37.86 1.77
N GLY A 220 5.63 -36.94 1.03
CA GLY A 220 4.40 -37.18 0.30
C GLY A 220 3.25 -37.56 1.23
N LEU A 221 2.05 -37.39 0.72
CA LEU A 221 0.76 -37.81 1.27
C LEU A 221 0.62 -39.35 1.33
N LYS A 222 1.67 -40.09 1.71
CA LYS A 222 1.72 -41.55 1.73
C LYS A 222 1.95 -42.05 3.16
N LYS A 223 0.85 -42.58 3.71
CA LYS A 223 0.70 -43.44 4.90
C LYS A 223 0.36 -42.73 6.21
N TYR A 224 -0.92 -42.39 6.37
CA TYR A 224 -1.71 -42.79 7.55
C TYR A 224 -3.12 -43.24 7.11
N PRO A 225 -3.74 -44.23 7.77
CA PRO A 225 -4.90 -44.96 7.25
C PRO A 225 -6.26 -44.54 7.88
N LYS A 226 -7.30 -44.56 7.03
CA LYS A 226 -8.73 -44.84 7.31
C LYS A 226 -9.53 -43.89 8.22
N ASN A 227 -10.38 -43.05 7.63
CA ASN A 227 -11.84 -43.26 7.61
C ASN A 227 -12.59 -42.25 6.70
N ASN A 228 -13.40 -42.83 5.80
CA ASN A 228 -14.71 -42.43 5.27
C ASN A 228 -14.96 -41.19 4.35
N VAL A 229 -14.96 -41.49 3.02
CA VAL A 229 -16.02 -41.20 1.98
C VAL A 229 -16.28 -39.72 1.56
N PRO A 230 -16.68 -39.38 0.30
CA PRO A 230 -16.27 -39.81 -1.06
C PRO A 230 -16.01 -38.65 -2.07
N HIS A 231 -15.26 -38.97 -3.13
CA HIS A 231 -15.33 -38.44 -4.51
C HIS A 231 -15.97 -37.07 -4.83
N THR A 232 -15.12 -36.14 -5.29
CA THR A 232 -15.38 -35.33 -6.51
C THR A 232 -14.08 -35.14 -7.31
N PRO A 233 -14.14 -35.00 -8.65
CA PRO A 233 -13.13 -35.55 -9.56
C PRO A 233 -12.36 -34.46 -10.31
N GLU A 234 -11.14 -34.14 -9.91
CA GLU A 234 -10.30 -33.23 -10.70
C GLU A 234 -8.81 -33.47 -10.44
N SER A 235 -8.25 -34.54 -11.05
CA SER A 235 -6.83 -34.65 -11.41
C SER A 235 -6.52 -36.02 -12.03
N LEU A 236 -7.07 -36.29 -13.22
CA LEU A 236 -6.55 -37.31 -14.13
C LEU A 236 -6.48 -36.75 -15.57
N SER A 237 -5.87 -35.59 -15.75
CA SER A 237 -5.52 -35.11 -17.09
C SER A 237 -4.27 -34.23 -17.07
N SER A 238 -3.13 -34.86 -16.78
CA SER A 238 -1.83 -34.35 -17.23
C SER A 238 -1.04 -35.50 -17.84
N HIS A 239 -1.37 -35.88 -19.09
CA HIS A 239 -0.45 -36.64 -19.92
C HIS A 239 -0.42 -36.08 -21.34
N ASN A 240 0.71 -35.43 -21.58
CA ASN A 240 1.44 -35.29 -22.83
C ASN A 240 1.07 -34.23 -23.88
N PRO A 241 2.08 -33.49 -24.39
CA PRO A 241 1.95 -32.52 -25.46
C PRO A 241 2.19 -33.18 -26.82
N ARG A 242 1.21 -33.09 -27.73
CA ARG A 242 1.37 -32.99 -29.20
C ARG A 242 0.06 -33.35 -29.91
N GLY A 243 -0.47 -32.40 -30.67
CA GLY A 243 -1.28 -32.68 -31.85
C GLY A 243 -2.74 -32.24 -31.81
N SER A 244 -3.01 -31.13 -32.50
CA SER A 244 -4.11 -30.95 -33.45
C SER A 244 -5.57 -30.83 -32.94
N ILE A 245 -6.07 -29.59 -33.06
CA ILE A 245 -7.32 -29.19 -33.74
C ILE A 245 -8.66 -29.21 -32.97
N ASP A 246 -9.35 -28.06 -33.10
CA ASP A 246 -10.77 -27.77 -32.94
C ASP A 246 -11.43 -27.64 -31.55
N ASP A 247 -11.71 -26.38 -31.23
CA ASP A 247 -13.03 -25.77 -31.02
C ASP A 247 -13.94 -26.29 -29.87
N PHE A 248 -14.04 -25.47 -28.81
CA PHE A 248 -15.20 -25.48 -27.91
C PHE A 248 -15.46 -24.07 -27.37
N ASP A 249 -16.64 -23.53 -27.68
CA ASP A 249 -17.04 -22.12 -27.59
C ASP A 249 -17.65 -21.75 -26.21
N ASP A 250 -17.11 -20.71 -25.57
CA ASP A 250 -17.40 -20.22 -24.21
C ASP A 250 -18.77 -19.49 -24.05
N ARG A 251 -19.74 -19.76 -24.92
CA ARG A 251 -21.03 -19.04 -24.94
C ARG A 251 -22.15 -19.63 -24.05
N SER A 252 -21.88 -20.69 -23.30
CA SER A 252 -22.90 -21.34 -22.46
C SER A 252 -22.87 -20.94 -20.98
N LEU A 253 -21.96 -20.04 -20.57
CA LEU A 253 -21.75 -19.67 -19.16
C LEU A 253 -22.59 -18.49 -18.65
N TYR A 254 -23.46 -17.90 -19.49
CA TYR A 254 -24.40 -16.85 -19.08
C TYR A 254 -25.86 -17.20 -19.43
N LYS A 255 -26.36 -18.29 -18.84
CA LYS A 255 -27.80 -18.47 -18.61
C LYS A 255 -28.06 -18.37 -17.12
N THR A 256 -28.54 -17.21 -16.69
CA THR A 256 -28.95 -16.94 -15.31
C THR A 256 -30.22 -17.73 -14.96
N SER A 257 -30.19 -18.32 -13.78
CA SER A 257 -31.30 -19.01 -13.14
C SER A 257 -32.14 -17.98 -12.39
N ASP A 258 -33.14 -17.43 -13.09
CA ASP A 258 -34.13 -16.47 -12.55
C ASP A 258 -35.55 -17.06 -12.55
N HIS A 259 -35.69 -18.27 -12.03
CA HIS A 259 -37.02 -18.81 -11.72
C HIS A 259 -36.97 -19.54 -10.40
N LEU A 260 -37.19 -18.80 -9.31
CA LEU A 260 -37.92 -19.20 -8.09
C LEU A 260 -37.61 -18.23 -6.95
N ASN A 261 -38.12 -17.00 -7.00
CA ASN A 261 -38.73 -16.36 -5.84
C ASN A 261 -39.30 -14.98 -6.25
N GLU A 262 -40.61 -14.86 -6.40
CA GLU A 262 -41.39 -13.70 -5.92
C GLU A 262 -42.89 -13.94 -6.14
N LEU A 263 -43.41 -14.81 -5.29
CA LEU A 263 -44.82 -14.85 -4.93
C LEU A 263 -45.05 -13.76 -3.88
N ASN A 264 -45.30 -12.52 -4.30
CA ASN A 264 -46.28 -11.60 -3.71
C ASN A 264 -46.06 -10.14 -4.16
N GLY A 265 -47.10 -9.59 -4.77
CA GLY A 265 -47.49 -8.22 -4.48
C GLY A 265 -47.24 -7.19 -5.59
N HIS A 266 -48.35 -6.75 -6.17
CA HIS A 266 -48.57 -5.37 -6.64
C HIS A 266 -47.94 -4.98 -7.98
N GLY A 267 -48.60 -5.48 -9.04
CA GLY A 267 -49.18 -4.69 -10.13
C GLY A 267 -48.26 -3.93 -11.09
N PRO A 268 -48.51 -4.09 -12.40
CA PRO A 268 -48.40 -2.96 -13.32
C PRO A 268 -49.70 -2.75 -14.11
N GLN A 269 -50.21 -1.52 -14.06
CA GLN A 269 -51.04 -0.95 -15.11
C GLN A 269 -50.24 -0.96 -16.42
N GLY A 270 -50.91 -1.33 -17.51
CA GLY A 270 -50.33 -1.43 -18.86
C GLY A 270 -49.91 -0.07 -19.46
N PRO A 271 -49.71 0.04 -20.79
CA PRO A 271 -50.62 -0.49 -21.81
C PRO A 271 -49.96 -1.12 -23.07
N SER A 272 -50.57 -2.22 -23.56
CA SER A 272 -51.02 -2.53 -24.95
C SER A 272 -50.13 -2.22 -26.19
N PRO A 273 -50.45 -2.71 -27.42
CA PRO A 273 -51.37 -3.78 -27.86
C PRO A 273 -50.83 -4.73 -28.97
N LEU A 274 -51.52 -5.88 -29.15
CA LEU A 274 -51.87 -6.58 -30.42
C LEU A 274 -50.72 -7.08 -31.35
N ALA A 275 -50.73 -8.27 -31.98
CA ALA A 275 -51.64 -9.41 -32.07
C ALA A 275 -50.88 -10.52 -32.82
N HIS A 276 -51.05 -11.78 -32.40
CA HIS A 276 -51.49 -12.93 -33.21
C HIS A 276 -51.01 -14.26 -32.63
N SER A 277 -52.03 -15.01 -32.23
CA SER A 277 -52.02 -16.37 -31.74
C SER A 277 -51.63 -17.40 -32.80
N SER A 278 -50.72 -18.29 -32.45
CA SER A 278 -50.77 -19.71 -32.82
C SER A 278 -49.95 -20.53 -31.83
N GLN A 279 -50.64 -21.24 -30.92
CA GLN A 279 -50.07 -22.31 -30.10
C GLN A 279 -49.69 -23.52 -30.95
N PRO A 280 -48.67 -24.29 -30.53
CA PRO A 280 -48.95 -25.69 -30.22
C PRO A 280 -48.16 -26.29 -29.02
N ALA A 281 -48.88 -27.11 -28.24
CA ALA A 281 -48.53 -28.45 -27.73
C ALA A 281 -47.16 -28.76 -27.06
N VAL A 282 -46.99 -28.44 -25.77
CA VAL A 282 -45.90 -29.01 -24.92
C VAL A 282 -46.38 -29.50 -23.52
N GLY A 283 -47.70 -29.55 -23.27
CA GLY A 283 -48.24 -29.83 -21.91
C GLY A 283 -48.74 -31.25 -21.62
N LEU A 284 -48.77 -32.17 -22.58
CA LEU A 284 -49.39 -33.49 -22.41
C LEU A 284 -48.40 -34.57 -21.95
N ASP A 285 -47.14 -34.49 -22.39
CA ASP A 285 -46.12 -35.51 -22.13
C ASP A 285 -45.63 -35.50 -20.67
N THR A 286 -45.57 -34.33 -20.02
CA THR A 286 -45.20 -34.20 -18.61
C THR A 286 -46.23 -34.85 -17.69
N ILE A 287 -47.51 -34.75 -18.06
CA ILE A 287 -48.63 -35.26 -17.28
C ILE A 287 -48.74 -36.79 -17.40
N GLN A 288 -48.50 -37.35 -18.59
CA GLN A 288 -48.43 -38.80 -18.78
C GLN A 288 -47.25 -39.45 -18.03
N ASN A 289 -46.13 -38.73 -17.89
CA ASN A 289 -44.98 -39.21 -17.12
C ASN A 289 -45.25 -39.22 -15.61
N THR A 290 -46.05 -38.28 -15.08
CA THR A 290 -46.48 -38.30 -13.67
C THR A 290 -47.48 -39.41 -13.38
N GLU A 291 -48.36 -39.71 -14.33
CA GLU A 291 -49.32 -40.81 -14.23
C GLU A 291 -48.61 -42.18 -14.13
N LYS A 292 -47.67 -42.47 -15.04
CA LYS A 292 -46.89 -43.72 -15.00
C LYS A 292 -46.07 -43.90 -13.72
N LYS A 293 -45.52 -42.81 -13.17
CA LYS A 293 -44.75 -42.87 -11.91
C LYS A 293 -45.64 -43.18 -10.71
N LEU A 294 -46.83 -42.60 -10.65
CA LEU A 294 -47.80 -42.85 -9.58
C LEU A 294 -48.36 -44.27 -9.63
N GLU A 295 -48.60 -44.80 -10.84
CA GLU A 295 -48.97 -46.20 -11.04
C GLU A 295 -47.89 -47.14 -10.48
N MET A 296 -46.61 -46.92 -10.85
CA MET A 296 -45.49 -47.74 -10.40
C MET A 296 -45.29 -47.70 -8.88
N LEU A 297 -45.44 -46.52 -8.26
CA LEU A 297 -45.34 -46.36 -6.80
C LEU A 297 -46.50 -47.07 -6.07
N SER A 298 -47.69 -47.01 -6.64
CA SER A 298 -48.88 -47.67 -6.08
C SER A 298 -48.77 -49.20 -6.10
N GLU A 299 -48.19 -49.79 -7.16
CA GLU A 299 -47.86 -51.22 -7.20
C GLU A 299 -46.80 -51.61 -6.16
N GLN A 300 -45.74 -50.81 -6.02
CA GLN A 300 -44.67 -51.06 -5.05
C GLN A 300 -45.17 -51.03 -3.60
N MET A 301 -46.06 -50.10 -3.26
CA MET A 301 -46.67 -50.02 -1.93
C MET A 301 -47.56 -51.23 -1.64
N ARG A 302 -48.35 -51.69 -2.62
CA ARG A 302 -49.17 -52.90 -2.49
C ARG A 302 -48.31 -54.14 -2.22
N ASP A 303 -47.20 -54.28 -2.94
CA ASP A 303 -46.28 -55.40 -2.72
C ASP A 303 -45.65 -55.37 -1.32
N MET A 304 -45.34 -54.18 -0.79
CA MET A 304 -44.85 -54.03 0.58
C MET A 304 -45.90 -54.42 1.63
N ILE A 305 -47.16 -54.05 1.42
CA ILE A 305 -48.27 -54.42 2.29
C ILE A 305 -48.48 -55.94 2.28
N LEU A 306 -48.52 -56.57 1.09
CA LEU A 306 -48.66 -58.02 0.94
C LEU A 306 -47.45 -58.80 1.51
N GLN A 307 -46.24 -58.24 1.43
CA GLN A 307 -45.06 -58.81 2.10
C GLN A 307 -45.15 -58.74 3.62
N SER A 308 -45.68 -57.64 4.17
CA SER A 308 -45.84 -57.47 5.62
C SER A 308 -47.02 -58.26 6.20
N ASN A 309 -48.03 -58.61 5.40
CA ASN A 309 -49.22 -59.35 5.82
C ASN A 309 -49.82 -60.21 4.67
N PRO A 310 -49.53 -61.52 4.60
CA PRO A 310 -49.91 -62.37 3.46
C PRO A 310 -51.39 -62.82 3.44
N ASP A 311 -52.15 -62.63 4.53
CA ASP A 311 -53.51 -63.18 4.67
C ASP A 311 -54.64 -62.15 4.41
N ASN A 312 -54.30 -60.94 3.92
CA ASN A 312 -55.27 -59.87 3.73
C ASN A 312 -55.33 -59.42 2.26
N ASP A 313 -56.50 -59.54 1.61
CA ASP A 313 -56.74 -59.11 0.24
C ASP A 313 -56.80 -57.57 0.16
N PHE A 314 -55.66 -56.92 -0.12
CA PHE A 314 -55.62 -55.48 -0.37
C PHE A 314 -56.10 -55.15 -1.80
N ALA A 315 -56.94 -54.10 -1.93
CA ALA A 315 -57.61 -53.76 -3.20
C ALA A 315 -56.62 -53.53 -4.36
N PRO A 316 -56.96 -53.95 -5.60
CA PRO A 316 -56.11 -53.72 -6.78
C PRO A 316 -56.00 -52.23 -7.12
N VAL A 317 -54.89 -51.86 -7.76
CA VAL A 317 -54.63 -50.50 -8.24
C VAL A 317 -55.72 -50.10 -9.26
N PRO A 318 -56.30 -48.88 -9.18
CA PRO A 318 -57.28 -48.41 -10.16
C PRO A 318 -56.67 -48.36 -11.58
N GLN A 319 -57.23 -49.11 -12.54
CA GLN A 319 -56.91 -49.04 -13.97
C GLN A 319 -58.18 -48.63 -14.74
N LEU A 320 -58.13 -47.54 -15.52
CA LEU A 320 -59.23 -47.21 -16.44
C LEU A 320 -58.77 -47.20 -17.89
N SER A 321 -59.38 -48.13 -18.60
CA SER A 321 -59.19 -48.54 -19.97
C SER A 321 -59.55 -47.45 -20.98
N ALA A 322 -58.84 -47.52 -22.10
CA ALA A 322 -59.09 -46.81 -23.33
C ALA A 322 -60.50 -47.11 -23.89
N GLU A 323 -61.48 -46.22 -23.69
CA GLU A 323 -62.64 -46.13 -24.60
C GLU A 323 -63.31 -44.74 -24.55
N GLY A 324 -62.94 -43.89 -25.52
CA GLY A 324 -63.86 -42.94 -26.15
C GLY A 324 -64.55 -41.86 -25.32
N THR A 325 -63.83 -41.06 -24.53
CA THR A 325 -64.12 -39.62 -24.27
C THR A 325 -62.96 -39.06 -23.41
N ASN A 326 -62.43 -37.87 -23.75
CA ASN A 326 -61.24 -37.26 -23.14
C ASN A 326 -61.19 -37.43 -21.59
N PRO A 327 -60.29 -38.26 -21.03
CA PRO A 327 -60.12 -38.36 -19.59
C PRO A 327 -59.31 -37.15 -19.09
N ASN A 328 -59.82 -36.45 -18.08
CA ASN A 328 -59.07 -35.40 -17.40
C ASN A 328 -57.89 -36.03 -16.64
N PRO A 329 -56.63 -35.71 -16.98
CA PRO A 329 -55.47 -36.36 -16.35
C PRO A 329 -55.26 -35.93 -14.88
N THR A 330 -55.96 -34.88 -14.44
CA THR A 330 -55.97 -34.47 -13.03
C THR A 330 -56.75 -35.46 -12.16
N ALA A 331 -57.81 -36.07 -12.69
CA ALA A 331 -58.64 -37.01 -11.94
C ALA A 331 -57.96 -38.38 -11.74
N THR A 332 -57.09 -38.80 -12.66
CA THR A 332 -56.29 -40.04 -12.50
C THR A 332 -55.23 -39.88 -11.43
N ILE A 333 -54.55 -38.73 -11.38
CA ILE A 333 -53.57 -38.41 -10.34
C ILE A 333 -54.22 -38.39 -8.95
N GLU A 334 -55.42 -37.80 -8.80
CA GLU A 334 -56.17 -37.78 -7.53
C GLU A 334 -56.55 -39.20 -7.06
N ALA A 335 -56.93 -40.09 -7.98
CA ALA A 335 -57.25 -41.49 -7.64
C ALA A 335 -56.01 -42.27 -7.14
N TYR A 336 -54.83 -42.07 -7.76
CA TYR A 336 -53.59 -42.68 -7.30
C TYR A 336 -53.14 -42.14 -5.92
N MET A 337 -53.29 -40.83 -5.68
CA MET A 337 -52.97 -40.21 -4.39
C MET A 337 -53.86 -40.77 -3.25
N ALA A 338 -55.17 -40.88 -3.48
CA ALA A 338 -56.10 -41.45 -2.51
C ALA A 338 -55.80 -42.94 -2.21
N TYR A 339 -55.32 -43.70 -3.19
CA TYR A 339 -54.90 -45.09 -2.99
C TYR A 339 -53.66 -45.19 -2.10
N ILE A 340 -52.66 -44.32 -2.33
CA ILE A 340 -51.43 -44.27 -1.53
C ILE A 340 -51.71 -43.87 -0.07
N GLU A 341 -52.59 -42.90 0.15
CA GLU A 341 -52.98 -42.47 1.51
C GLU A 341 -53.62 -43.61 2.32
N ASN A 342 -54.50 -44.40 1.69
CA ASN A 342 -55.13 -45.56 2.34
C ASN A 342 -54.12 -46.68 2.65
N GLY A 343 -53.13 -46.91 1.79
CA GLY A 343 -52.09 -47.92 2.02
C GLY A 343 -51.13 -47.56 3.17
N LEU A 344 -50.75 -46.29 3.29
CA LEU A 344 -49.94 -45.80 4.41
C LEU A 344 -50.67 -45.92 5.75
N GLY A 345 -51.99 -45.67 5.76
CA GLY A 345 -52.83 -45.88 6.94
C GLY A 345 -52.84 -47.33 7.44
N ALA A 346 -52.87 -48.31 6.52
CA ALA A 346 -52.79 -49.73 6.88
C ALA A 346 -51.44 -50.09 7.53
N LEU A 347 -50.32 -49.59 6.99
CA LEU A 347 -48.98 -49.86 7.52
C LEU A 347 -48.78 -49.31 8.95
N ALA A 348 -49.33 -48.14 9.25
CA ALA A 348 -49.19 -47.48 10.55
C ALA A 348 -49.89 -48.22 11.70
N THR A 349 -51.00 -48.92 11.43
CA THR A 349 -51.76 -49.63 12.47
C THR A 349 -51.05 -50.91 12.99
N HIS A 350 -50.13 -51.48 12.20
CA HIS A 350 -49.43 -52.72 12.55
C HIS A 350 -48.17 -52.54 13.43
N SER A 351 -47.62 -51.32 13.56
CA SER A 351 -46.39 -51.07 14.35
C SER A 351 -46.62 -50.94 15.86
N ASN A 352 -47.87 -50.88 16.35
CA ASN A 352 -48.19 -50.42 17.71
C ASN A 352 -48.64 -51.50 18.71
N SER A 353 -48.42 -52.80 18.44
CA SER A 353 -48.92 -53.88 19.33
C SER A 353 -47.91 -54.99 19.63
N THR A 354 -46.95 -54.79 20.56
CA THR A 354 -46.40 -55.89 21.42
C THR A 354 -45.60 -55.36 22.64
N PRO A 355 -45.86 -55.78 23.90
CA PRO A 355 -45.07 -55.41 25.09
C PRO A 355 -44.24 -56.58 25.68
N GLY A 356 -42.98 -56.31 26.07
CA GLY A 356 -42.07 -57.29 26.71
C GLY A 356 -40.97 -56.65 27.58
N THR A 357 -41.33 -56.24 28.80
CA THR A 357 -40.45 -55.66 29.84
C THR A 357 -39.73 -56.74 30.66
N ARG A 358 -38.42 -56.95 30.41
CA ARG A 358 -37.38 -57.34 31.41
C ARG A 358 -35.98 -57.60 30.81
N SER A 359 -35.82 -57.60 29.49
CA SER A 359 -34.51 -57.59 28.82
C SER A 359 -33.99 -56.18 28.48
N MET A 360 -34.77 -55.14 28.81
CA MET A 360 -34.48 -53.77 28.38
C MET A 360 -33.46 -53.02 29.24
N ASN A 361 -33.20 -53.41 30.49
CA ASN A 361 -32.32 -52.62 31.37
C ASN A 361 -30.83 -52.76 31.04
N HIS A 362 -30.35 -53.96 30.66
CA HIS A 362 -28.95 -54.09 30.20
C HIS A 362 -28.72 -53.49 28.82
N GLY A 363 -29.74 -53.51 27.95
CA GLY A 363 -29.70 -52.81 26.66
C GLY A 363 -29.68 -51.30 26.85
N SER A 364 -30.51 -50.75 27.74
CA SER A 364 -30.56 -49.32 28.01
C SER A 364 -29.28 -48.80 28.67
N ASP A 365 -28.69 -49.55 29.60
CA ASP A 365 -27.45 -49.14 30.27
C ASP A 365 -26.26 -49.16 29.30
N GLN A 366 -26.22 -50.16 28.40
CA GLN A 366 -25.22 -50.24 27.34
C GLN A 366 -25.41 -49.13 26.29
N GLN A 367 -26.66 -48.83 25.92
CA GLN A 367 -26.98 -47.70 25.02
C GLN A 367 -26.65 -46.35 25.66
N LEU A 368 -26.89 -46.16 26.95
CA LEU A 368 -26.54 -44.92 27.67
C LEU A 368 -25.02 -44.73 27.77
N ALA A 369 -24.27 -45.80 28.00
CA ALA A 369 -22.81 -45.75 27.97
C ALA A 369 -22.27 -45.44 26.56
N GLU A 370 -22.88 -46.02 25.52
CA GLU A 370 -22.55 -45.73 24.12
C GLU A 370 -22.87 -44.27 23.75
N VAL A 371 -24.04 -43.76 24.16
CA VAL A 371 -24.43 -42.37 23.98
C VAL A 371 -23.49 -41.43 24.71
N ASN A 372 -23.13 -41.71 25.96
CA ASN A 372 -22.17 -40.90 26.73
C ASN A 372 -20.76 -40.90 26.10
N THR A 373 -20.34 -42.02 25.54
CA THR A 373 -19.06 -42.14 24.82
C THR A 373 -19.09 -41.34 23.51
N ARG A 374 -20.21 -41.39 22.78
CA ARG A 374 -20.42 -40.61 21.56
C ARG A 374 -20.52 -39.11 21.85
N LEU A 375 -21.17 -38.72 22.95
CA LEU A 375 -21.23 -37.34 23.44
C LEU A 375 -19.83 -36.81 23.79
N TYR A 376 -19.04 -37.61 24.52
CA TYR A 376 -17.64 -37.29 24.83
C TYR A 376 -16.79 -37.10 23.57
N GLN A 377 -16.96 -37.96 22.55
CA GLN A 377 -16.29 -37.79 21.25
C GLN A 377 -16.72 -36.51 20.55
N ILE A 378 -18.02 -36.23 20.43
CA ILE A 378 -18.53 -35.03 19.74
C ILE A 378 -18.04 -33.75 20.43
N VAL A 379 -18.04 -33.71 21.77
CA VAL A 379 -17.55 -32.56 22.55
C VAL A 379 -16.03 -32.37 22.40
N ASN A 380 -15.23 -33.44 22.28
CA ASN A 380 -13.77 -33.31 22.13
C ASN A 380 -13.26 -33.19 20.69
N GLU A 381 -13.98 -33.71 19.69
CA GLU A 381 -13.52 -33.73 18.29
C GLU A 381 -13.78 -32.43 17.54
N SER A 382 -14.76 -31.64 17.98
CA SER A 382 -14.97 -30.32 17.38
C SER A 382 -13.97 -29.33 17.98
N GLY A 383 -13.25 -28.56 17.14
CA GLY A 383 -12.10 -27.74 17.54
C GLY A 383 -12.42 -26.27 17.82
N LEU A 384 -13.18 -25.96 18.87
CA LEU A 384 -13.30 -24.57 19.36
C LEU A 384 -12.34 -24.34 20.54
N PRO A 385 -11.50 -23.29 20.52
CA PRO A 385 -10.43 -23.09 21.50
C PRO A 385 -10.90 -22.58 22.88
N ARG A 386 -12.19 -22.73 23.25
CA ARG A 386 -12.72 -22.21 24.53
C ARG A 386 -13.83 -23.04 25.20
N SER A 387 -14.30 -24.14 24.60
CA SER A 387 -15.38 -24.94 25.20
C SER A 387 -14.84 -25.85 26.31
N ARG A 388 -15.56 -25.94 27.44
CA ARG A 388 -15.25 -26.84 28.56
C ARG A 388 -15.09 -28.28 28.05
N THR A 389 -13.98 -28.92 28.37
CA THR A 389 -13.75 -30.35 28.11
C THR A 389 -14.50 -31.18 29.15
N LEU A 390 -15.41 -32.07 28.71
CA LEU A 390 -16.10 -32.99 29.62
C LEU A 390 -15.11 -34.03 30.20
N PRO A 391 -15.31 -34.51 31.45
CA PRO A 391 -14.55 -35.63 32.01
C PRO A 391 -14.88 -36.96 31.28
N PRO A 392 -14.07 -38.03 31.40
CA PRO A 392 -14.37 -39.31 30.75
C PRO A 392 -15.67 -39.94 31.29
N PRO A 393 -16.44 -40.65 30.45
CA PRO A 393 -17.73 -41.20 30.85
C PRO A 393 -17.58 -42.28 31.95
N PRO A 394 -18.52 -42.36 32.91
CA PRO A 394 -18.52 -43.37 33.97
C PRO A 394 -18.62 -44.80 33.41
N ALA A 395 -17.96 -45.76 34.05
CA ALA A 395 -17.89 -47.15 33.60
C ALA A 395 -19.20 -47.93 33.88
N ILE A 396 -19.59 -48.78 32.93
CA ILE A 396 -20.86 -49.56 32.89
C ILE A 396 -21.11 -50.39 34.17
N SER A 397 -20.06 -50.74 34.92
CA SER A 397 -20.17 -51.59 36.12
C SER A 397 -20.44 -50.83 37.41
N ASN A 398 -20.20 -49.50 37.47
CA ASN A 398 -20.10 -48.78 38.73
C ASN A 398 -20.91 -47.48 38.82
N GLY A 399 -21.47 -46.99 37.70
CA GLY A 399 -22.27 -45.77 37.69
C GLY A 399 -23.74 -46.05 37.98
N SER A 400 -24.33 -45.29 38.90
CA SER A 400 -25.79 -45.29 39.06
C SER A 400 -26.43 -44.69 37.78
N LEU A 401 -27.63 -45.15 37.38
CA LEU A 401 -28.38 -44.59 36.25
C LEU A 401 -28.50 -43.05 36.34
N GLU A 402 -28.58 -42.53 37.56
CA GLU A 402 -28.66 -41.10 37.85
C GLU A 402 -27.35 -40.35 37.53
N GLU A 403 -26.19 -40.98 37.74
CA GLU A 403 -24.89 -40.41 37.37
C GLU A 403 -24.71 -40.37 35.85
N HIS A 404 -25.15 -41.42 35.14
CA HIS A 404 -25.13 -41.46 33.69
C HIS A 404 -26.06 -40.40 33.06
N LEU A 405 -27.23 -40.15 33.65
CA LEU A 405 -28.15 -39.09 33.23
C LEU A 405 -27.63 -37.69 33.59
N SER A 406 -27.00 -37.52 34.75
CA SER A 406 -26.36 -36.25 35.14
C SER A 406 -25.23 -35.87 34.18
N TYR A 407 -24.38 -36.84 33.84
CA TYR A 407 -23.30 -36.66 32.85
C TYR A 407 -23.84 -36.32 31.46
N LEU A 408 -24.94 -36.96 31.05
CA LEU A 408 -25.61 -36.66 29.78
C LEU A 408 -26.18 -35.23 29.77
N ASN A 409 -26.84 -34.80 30.84
CA ASN A 409 -27.37 -33.44 30.96
C ASN A 409 -26.25 -32.40 30.93
N GLU A 410 -25.17 -32.61 31.68
CA GLU A 410 -24.02 -31.70 31.68
C GLU A 410 -23.31 -31.68 30.31
N GLY A 411 -23.26 -32.81 29.61
CA GLY A 411 -22.78 -32.90 28.23
C GLY A 411 -23.69 -32.18 27.23
N ILE A 412 -25.01 -32.27 27.39
CA ILE A 412 -25.99 -31.58 26.56
C ILE A 412 -25.95 -30.07 26.80
N ASP A 413 -25.81 -29.63 28.04
CA ASP A 413 -25.66 -28.21 28.39
C ASP A 413 -24.36 -27.65 27.80
N GLY A 414 -23.25 -28.40 27.92
CA GLY A 414 -21.98 -28.05 27.28
C GLY A 414 -22.07 -27.99 25.74
N LEU A 415 -22.85 -28.89 25.12
CA LEU A 415 -23.13 -28.81 23.69
C LEU A 415 -24.01 -27.61 23.32
N HIS A 416 -24.98 -27.23 24.15
CA HIS A 416 -25.82 -26.05 23.92
C HIS A 416 -25.03 -24.75 24.01
N GLU A 417 -24.18 -24.59 25.04
CA GLU A 417 -23.29 -23.43 25.15
C GLU A 417 -22.34 -23.34 23.94
N ARG A 418 -21.82 -24.49 23.50
CA ARG A 418 -20.97 -24.58 22.32
C ARG A 418 -21.71 -24.26 21.03
N LEU A 419 -22.94 -24.76 20.86
CA LEU A 419 -23.81 -24.42 19.73
C LEU A 419 -24.10 -22.91 19.74
N GLY A 420 -24.34 -22.32 20.91
CA GLY A 420 -24.47 -20.89 21.11
C GLY A 420 -23.24 -20.11 20.63
N GLY A 421 -22.05 -20.52 21.06
CA GLY A 421 -20.79 -19.90 20.62
C GLY A 421 -20.51 -20.08 19.12
N LEU A 422 -20.87 -21.22 18.53
CA LEU A 422 -20.78 -21.46 17.09
C LEU A 422 -21.77 -20.60 16.29
N LEU A 423 -22.99 -20.44 16.79
CA LEU A 423 -23.99 -19.55 16.20
C LEU A 423 -23.58 -18.09 16.30
N GLU A 424 -22.99 -17.69 17.43
CA GLU A 424 -22.41 -16.36 17.61
C GLU A 424 -21.25 -16.14 16.63
N GLN A 425 -20.30 -17.09 16.54
CA GLN A 425 -19.21 -17.02 15.57
C GLN A 425 -19.72 -17.00 14.13
N LYS A 426 -20.74 -17.79 13.80
CA LYS A 426 -21.42 -17.72 12.49
C LYS A 426 -22.03 -16.34 12.27
N SER A 427 -22.69 -15.74 13.27
CA SER A 427 -23.30 -14.42 13.15
C SER A 427 -22.24 -13.31 12.96
N ILE A 428 -21.12 -13.40 13.68
CA ILE A 428 -19.97 -12.50 13.55
C ILE A 428 -19.35 -12.65 12.17
N LEU A 429 -19.06 -13.89 11.74
CA LEU A 429 -18.53 -14.16 10.40
C LEU A 429 -19.50 -13.73 9.30
N THR A 430 -20.81 -13.93 9.46
CA THR A 430 -21.81 -13.47 8.49
C THR A 430 -21.81 -11.94 8.42
N THR A 431 -21.72 -11.26 9.56
CA THR A 431 -21.62 -9.79 9.62
C THR A 431 -20.31 -9.29 9.02
N GLN A 432 -19.18 -9.95 9.29
CA GLN A 432 -17.89 -9.62 8.70
C GLN A 432 -17.87 -9.86 7.19
N ILE A 433 -18.43 -10.98 6.71
CA ILE A 433 -18.58 -11.27 5.28
C ILE A 433 -19.49 -10.23 4.63
N GLN A 434 -20.58 -9.85 5.28
CA GLN A 434 -21.48 -8.81 4.79
C GLN A 434 -20.79 -7.45 4.74
N GLN A 435 -20.09 -7.06 5.80
CA GLN A 435 -19.30 -5.82 5.84
C GLN A 435 -18.18 -5.83 4.79
N GLN A 436 -17.49 -6.95 4.59
CA GLN A 436 -16.46 -7.08 3.57
C GLN A 436 -17.07 -7.02 2.16
N ARG A 437 -18.26 -7.60 1.94
CA ARG A 437 -19.00 -7.50 0.68
C ARG A 437 -19.50 -6.07 0.44
N GLU A 438 -19.93 -5.35 1.47
CA GLU A 438 -20.34 -3.95 1.36
C GLU A 438 -19.14 -3.02 1.13
N LEU A 439 -18.01 -3.25 1.79
CA LEU A 439 -16.76 -2.50 1.58
C LEU A 439 -16.20 -2.76 0.18
N ASN A 440 -16.17 -4.02 -0.25
CA ASN A 440 -15.78 -4.36 -1.62
C ASN A 440 -16.79 -3.79 -2.61
N SER A 441 -18.10 -3.95 -2.41
CA SER A 441 -19.12 -3.37 -3.31
C SER A 441 -19.05 -1.84 -3.41
N LYS A 442 -18.69 -1.14 -2.32
CA LYS A 442 -18.45 0.31 -2.33
C LYS A 442 -17.18 0.66 -3.12
N SER A 443 -16.08 -0.05 -2.89
CA SER A 443 -14.84 0.15 -3.63
C SER A 443 -15.00 -0.19 -5.12
N ASP A 444 -15.73 -1.25 -5.45
CA ASP A 444 -16.07 -1.64 -6.82
C ASP A 444 -16.99 -0.62 -7.47
N ALA A 445 -18.01 -0.11 -6.76
CA ALA A 445 -18.87 0.96 -7.28
C ALA A 445 -18.11 2.28 -7.53
N GLU A 446 -17.18 2.66 -6.65
CA GLU A 446 -16.31 3.83 -6.86
C GLU A 446 -15.36 3.63 -8.04
N ARG A 447 -14.79 2.42 -8.19
CA ARG A 447 -13.96 2.08 -9.34
C ARG A 447 -14.75 2.08 -10.63
N ASP A 448 -15.97 1.53 -10.63
CA ASP A 448 -16.84 1.49 -11.80
C ASP A 448 -17.33 2.89 -12.18
N ALA A 449 -17.62 3.77 -11.21
CA ALA A 449 -17.92 5.17 -11.45
C ALA A 449 -16.72 5.90 -12.08
N HIS A 450 -15.51 5.68 -11.55
CA HIS A 450 -14.30 6.26 -12.13
C HIS A 450 -14.00 5.71 -13.54
N ILE A 451 -14.24 4.42 -13.79
CA ILE A 451 -14.12 3.82 -15.12
C ILE A 451 -15.16 4.43 -16.06
N ALA A 452 -16.40 4.62 -15.61
CA ALA A 452 -17.45 5.26 -16.40
C ALA A 452 -17.09 6.71 -16.77
N ASP A 453 -16.58 7.49 -15.81
CA ASP A 453 -16.08 8.84 -16.06
C ASP A 453 -14.91 8.86 -17.05
N LEU A 454 -13.97 7.91 -16.93
CA LEU A 454 -12.85 7.79 -17.87
C LEU A 454 -13.33 7.38 -19.27
N VAL A 455 -14.31 6.48 -19.36
CA VAL A 455 -14.93 6.07 -20.62
C VAL A 455 -15.69 7.23 -21.25
N GLU A 456 -16.38 8.05 -20.45
CA GLU A 456 -17.06 9.25 -20.94
C GLU A 456 -16.06 10.30 -21.42
N GLN A 457 -14.98 10.54 -20.68
CA GLN A 457 -13.89 11.41 -21.11
C GLN A 457 -13.25 10.91 -22.42
N LEU A 458 -12.99 9.59 -22.55
CA LEU A 458 -12.50 9.00 -23.80
C LEU A 458 -13.52 9.13 -24.94
N ALA A 459 -14.81 9.01 -24.67
CA ALA A 459 -15.87 9.20 -25.67
C ALA A 459 -15.96 10.65 -26.12
N ARG A 460 -15.83 11.62 -25.20
CA ARG A 460 -15.78 13.06 -25.50
C ARG A 460 -14.55 13.39 -26.36
N VAL A 461 -13.37 12.93 -25.96
CA VAL A 461 -12.13 13.13 -26.73
C VAL A 461 -12.21 12.45 -28.10
N ARG A 462 -12.76 11.24 -28.20
CA ARG A 462 -12.98 10.58 -29.50
C ARG A 462 -13.93 11.38 -30.37
N LYS A 463 -15.03 11.91 -29.81
CA LYS A 463 -15.98 12.74 -30.56
C LYS A 463 -15.34 14.05 -31.02
N GLU A 464 -14.51 14.67 -30.19
CA GLU A 464 -13.75 15.87 -30.56
C GLU A 464 -12.73 15.58 -31.65
N LEU A 465 -12.01 14.45 -31.58
CA LEU A 465 -11.11 13.99 -32.64
C LEU A 465 -11.88 13.74 -33.94
N ASP A 466 -13.02 13.07 -33.86
CA ASP A 466 -13.93 12.79 -34.98
C ASP A 466 -14.45 14.08 -35.65
N LEU A 467 -14.70 15.13 -34.87
CA LEU A 467 -15.11 16.44 -35.38
C LEU A 467 -13.91 17.15 -36.02
N ALA A 468 -12.76 17.15 -35.35
CA ALA A 468 -11.52 17.72 -35.89
C ALA A 468 -11.07 17.02 -37.18
N GLU A 469 -11.25 15.71 -37.31
CA GLU A 469 -10.97 14.96 -38.54
C GLU A 469 -11.94 15.32 -39.67
N ARG A 470 -13.24 15.51 -39.37
CA ARG A 470 -14.23 15.95 -40.36
C ARG A 470 -13.98 17.37 -40.82
N GLU A 471 -13.65 18.28 -39.91
CA GLU A 471 -13.26 19.65 -40.22
C GLU A 471 -11.94 19.70 -40.99
N GLY A 472 -10.97 18.86 -40.60
CA GLY A 472 -9.73 18.65 -41.34
C GLY A 472 -9.96 18.12 -42.77
N GLN A 473 -10.96 17.28 -42.98
CA GLN A 473 -11.33 16.81 -44.32
C GLN A 473 -12.04 17.89 -45.13
N GLN A 474 -13.00 18.62 -44.54
CA GLN A 474 -13.68 19.73 -45.21
C GLN A 474 -12.71 20.83 -45.64
N THR A 475 -11.73 21.13 -44.80
CA THR A 475 -10.71 22.16 -45.09
C THR A 475 -9.76 21.73 -46.20
N LYS A 476 -9.41 20.44 -46.27
CA LYS A 476 -8.71 19.86 -47.42
C LYS A 476 -9.53 19.96 -48.70
N ASP A 477 -10.81 19.60 -48.66
CA ASP A 477 -11.69 19.64 -49.84
C ASP A 477 -11.85 21.08 -50.36
N VAL A 478 -11.95 22.06 -49.45
CA VAL A 478 -11.96 23.49 -49.81
C VAL A 478 -10.62 23.94 -50.37
N LEU A 479 -9.50 23.51 -49.79
CA LEU A 479 -8.17 23.82 -50.31
C LEU A 479 -8.01 23.29 -51.74
N ASP A 480 -8.39 22.04 -51.99
CA ASP A 480 -8.35 21.44 -53.32
C ASP A 480 -9.20 22.24 -54.32
N HIS A 481 -10.39 22.67 -53.93
CA HIS A 481 -11.24 23.52 -54.77
C HIS A 481 -10.63 24.90 -55.05
N THR A 482 -10.01 25.54 -54.05
CA THR A 482 -9.36 26.85 -54.23
C THR A 482 -8.09 26.75 -55.09
N MET A 483 -7.32 25.65 -54.96
CA MET A 483 -6.19 25.39 -55.84
C MET A 483 -6.66 25.21 -57.28
N GLU A 484 -7.77 24.49 -57.50
CA GLU A 484 -8.37 24.32 -58.83
C GLU A 484 -8.83 25.66 -59.42
N GLN A 485 -9.48 26.53 -58.63
CA GLN A 485 -9.86 27.89 -59.06
C GLN A 485 -8.65 28.78 -59.38
N LEU A 486 -7.57 28.68 -58.61
CA LEU A 486 -6.36 29.46 -58.84
C LEU A 486 -5.59 28.97 -60.07
N GLU A 487 -5.62 27.67 -60.35
CA GLU A 487 -5.11 27.12 -61.61
C GLU A 487 -5.93 27.57 -62.81
N ALA A 488 -7.26 27.63 -62.68
CA ALA A 488 -8.16 28.17 -63.71
C ALA A 488 -7.91 29.67 -63.97
N ALA A 489 -7.83 30.50 -62.93
CA ALA A 489 -7.54 31.93 -63.06
C ALA A 489 -6.14 32.19 -63.65
N ARG A 490 -5.15 31.35 -63.31
CA ARG A 490 -3.81 31.43 -63.92
C ARG A 490 -3.82 31.06 -65.40
N GLN A 491 -4.66 30.12 -65.82
CA GLN A 491 -4.86 29.81 -67.24
C GLN A 491 -5.52 30.99 -67.96
N GLU A 492 -6.56 31.60 -67.39
CA GLU A 492 -7.21 32.78 -67.97
C GLU A 492 -6.28 34.00 -68.09
N LEU A 493 -5.45 34.24 -67.06
CA LEU A 493 -4.48 35.33 -67.08
C LEU A 493 -3.38 35.10 -68.13
N SER A 494 -2.96 33.85 -68.31
CA SER A 494 -2.04 33.45 -69.37
C SER A 494 -2.67 33.65 -70.76
N ASP A 495 -3.95 33.32 -70.92
CA ASP A 495 -4.71 33.51 -72.15
C ASP A 495 -4.95 35.00 -72.48
N HIS A 496 -5.07 35.85 -71.45
CA HIS A 496 -5.12 37.31 -71.60
C HIS A 496 -3.75 37.91 -71.93
N GLN A 497 -2.66 37.41 -71.35
CA GLN A 497 -1.31 37.88 -71.65
C GLN A 497 -0.87 37.58 -73.09
N GLN A 498 -1.43 36.53 -73.70
CA GLN A 498 -1.20 36.23 -75.11
C GLN A 498 -2.04 37.08 -76.08
N ARG A 499 -3.06 37.81 -75.60
CA ARG A 499 -4.00 38.59 -76.44
C ARG A 499 -3.78 40.11 -76.45
N ALA A 500 -2.92 40.68 -75.62
CA ALA A 500 -2.76 42.14 -75.53
C ALA A 500 -1.57 42.70 -76.34
N ILE A 501 -1.86 43.51 -77.35
CA ILE A 501 -0.93 44.36 -78.12
C ILE A 501 -0.83 45.74 -77.41
N PRO A 502 0.33 46.42 -77.35
CA PRO A 502 0.54 47.54 -76.44
C PRO A 502 0.26 48.91 -77.08
N GLU A 503 -0.48 49.79 -76.39
CA GLU A 503 -0.36 51.25 -76.51
C GLU A 503 -0.99 51.98 -75.29
N ASP A 504 -0.35 53.09 -74.89
CA ASP A 504 -0.67 54.09 -73.83
C ASP A 504 -0.50 53.78 -72.33
N ASN A 505 0.67 54.19 -71.79
CA ASN A 505 1.13 53.97 -70.40
C ASN A 505 0.82 55.13 -69.40
N SER A 506 0.03 56.15 -69.75
CA SER A 506 -0.19 57.29 -68.85
C SER A 506 -1.24 57.03 -67.76
N GLU A 507 -2.35 56.38 -68.10
CA GLU A 507 -3.42 56.04 -67.14
C GLU A 507 -3.03 54.86 -66.24
N ALA A 508 -2.19 53.94 -66.76
CA ALA A 508 -1.64 52.82 -66.00
C ALA A 508 -0.75 53.28 -64.83
N ILE A 509 0.06 54.34 -65.01
CA ILE A 509 0.95 54.85 -63.96
C ILE A 509 0.16 55.60 -62.87
N ALA A 510 -0.95 56.27 -63.23
CA ALA A 510 -1.81 56.95 -62.27
C ALA A 510 -2.62 55.95 -61.41
N SER A 511 -3.16 54.91 -62.04
CA SER A 511 -3.86 53.84 -61.32
C SER A 511 -2.90 53.01 -60.46
N GLU A 512 -1.66 52.80 -60.89
CA GLU A 512 -0.60 52.16 -60.10
C GLU A 512 -0.21 53.00 -58.88
N LYS A 513 -0.14 54.33 -59.00
CA LYS A 513 0.12 55.23 -57.85
C LYS A 513 -1.01 55.20 -56.83
N GLU A 514 -2.27 55.25 -57.26
CA GLU A 514 -3.40 55.10 -56.34
C GLU A 514 -3.41 53.72 -55.67
N ALA A 515 -3.14 52.66 -56.42
CA ALA A 515 -3.03 51.29 -55.88
C ALA A 515 -1.91 51.20 -54.84
N ARG A 516 -0.76 51.84 -55.06
CA ARG A 516 0.33 51.92 -54.08
C ARG A 516 -0.06 52.67 -52.81
N THR A 517 -0.75 53.81 -52.91
CA THR A 517 -1.18 54.55 -51.71
C THR A 517 -2.19 53.77 -50.87
N ARG A 518 -3.08 53.00 -51.51
CA ARG A 518 -4.01 52.10 -50.80
C ARG A 518 -3.26 50.93 -50.14
N ALA A 519 -2.26 50.37 -50.83
CA ALA A 519 -1.41 49.33 -50.26
C ALA A 519 -0.56 49.85 -49.08
N GLU A 520 -0.01 51.06 -49.15
CA GLU A 520 0.75 51.69 -48.06
C GLU A 520 -0.12 52.00 -46.84
N ALA A 521 -1.36 52.45 -47.05
CA ALA A 521 -2.34 52.65 -45.99
C ALA A 521 -2.72 51.33 -45.31
N GLU A 522 -2.91 50.26 -46.09
CA GLU A 522 -3.24 48.95 -45.55
C GLU A 522 -2.05 48.30 -44.82
N VAL A 523 -0.82 48.48 -45.31
CA VAL A 523 0.41 48.07 -44.59
C VAL A 523 0.54 48.81 -43.26
N SER A 524 0.20 50.10 -43.22
CA SER A 524 0.24 50.89 -41.97
C SER A 524 -0.80 50.40 -40.96
N ARG A 525 -1.99 50.03 -41.44
CA ARG A 525 -3.05 49.44 -40.60
C ARG A 525 -2.68 48.04 -40.11
N LEU A 526 -2.09 47.21 -40.97
CA LEU A 526 -1.59 45.89 -40.57
C LEU A 526 -0.45 46.02 -39.55
N GLN A 527 0.41 47.02 -39.68
CA GLN A 527 1.44 47.31 -38.67
C GLN A 527 0.87 47.70 -37.31
N THR A 528 -0.26 48.41 -37.24
CA THR A 528 -0.91 48.71 -35.95
C THR A 528 -1.52 47.46 -35.33
N VAL A 529 -2.20 46.63 -36.13
CA VAL A 529 -2.78 45.36 -35.66
C VAL A 529 -1.70 44.39 -35.19
N VAL A 530 -0.57 44.28 -35.89
CA VAL A 530 0.55 43.45 -35.47
C VAL A 530 1.14 43.92 -34.13
N LYS A 531 1.19 45.24 -33.88
CA LYS A 531 1.64 45.77 -32.58
C LYS A 531 0.65 45.48 -31.45
N GLU A 532 -0.65 45.56 -31.73
CA GLU A 532 -1.70 45.21 -30.76
C GLU A 532 -1.65 43.71 -30.42
N LEU A 533 -1.53 42.84 -31.44
CA LEU A 533 -1.36 41.40 -31.25
C LEU A 533 -0.07 41.03 -30.52
N GLN A 534 1.03 41.78 -30.73
CA GLN A 534 2.26 41.61 -29.95
C GLN A 534 2.06 41.96 -28.48
N HIS A 535 1.36 43.06 -28.19
CA HIS A 535 1.03 43.44 -26.82
C HIS A 535 0.10 42.42 -26.14
N GLU A 536 -0.89 41.87 -26.86
CA GLU A 536 -1.73 40.78 -26.32
C GLU A 536 -0.94 39.50 -26.06
N LYS A 537 -0.01 39.14 -26.96
CA LYS A 537 0.87 37.98 -26.76
C LYS A 537 1.76 38.16 -25.53
N ASP A 538 2.34 39.34 -25.33
CA ASP A 538 3.18 39.63 -24.18
C ASP A 538 2.35 39.63 -22.88
N ALA A 539 1.12 40.15 -22.90
CA ALA A 539 0.19 40.09 -21.77
C ALA A 539 -0.24 38.65 -21.43
N LEU A 540 -0.46 37.79 -22.43
CA LEU A 540 -0.75 36.37 -22.23
C LEU A 540 0.46 35.62 -21.65
N ALA A 541 1.67 35.92 -22.10
CA ALA A 541 2.90 35.34 -21.54
C ALA A 541 3.08 35.75 -20.06
N GLU A 542 2.82 37.02 -19.72
CA GLU A 542 2.88 37.51 -18.34
C GLU A 542 1.79 36.85 -17.46
N ALA A 543 0.59 36.65 -18.00
CA ALA A 543 -0.48 35.92 -17.31
C ALA A 543 -0.13 34.43 -17.08
N GLN A 544 0.54 33.78 -18.04
CA GLN A 544 1.03 32.41 -17.89
C GLN A 544 2.14 32.30 -16.84
N GLU A 545 3.10 33.24 -16.81
CA GLU A 545 4.10 33.29 -15.76
C GLU A 545 3.48 33.52 -14.38
N ALA A 546 2.48 34.40 -14.27
CA ALA A 546 1.77 34.63 -13.02
C ALA A 546 1.03 33.36 -12.53
N ARG A 547 0.43 32.59 -13.44
CA ARG A 547 -0.19 31.29 -13.13
C ARG A 547 0.82 30.26 -12.64
N LEU A 548 1.98 30.15 -13.29
CA LEU A 548 3.05 29.26 -12.84
C LEU A 548 3.57 29.65 -11.45
N ARG A 549 3.72 30.95 -11.17
CA ARG A 549 4.09 31.43 -9.83
C ARG A 549 3.04 31.05 -8.78
N ALA A 550 1.77 31.26 -9.07
CA ALA A 550 0.68 30.85 -8.18
C ALA A 550 0.64 29.33 -7.96
N GLU A 551 0.90 28.52 -9.00
CA GLU A 551 0.95 27.06 -8.90
C GLU A 551 2.15 26.59 -8.06
N THR A 552 3.30 27.27 -8.16
CA THR A 552 4.44 27.02 -7.28
C THR A 552 4.16 27.41 -5.82
N GLU A 553 3.41 28.48 -5.56
CA GLU A 553 3.00 28.85 -4.21
C GLU A 553 1.98 27.85 -3.64
N ILE A 554 1.02 27.38 -4.45
CA ILE A 554 0.07 26.35 -4.03
C ILE A 554 0.79 25.05 -3.65
N THR A 555 1.75 24.61 -4.45
CA THR A 555 2.54 23.40 -4.13
C THR A 555 3.40 23.57 -2.87
N GLN A 556 3.96 24.77 -2.63
CA GLN A 556 4.66 25.08 -1.38
C GLN A 556 3.70 25.07 -0.18
N LEU A 557 2.53 25.68 -0.29
CA LEU A 557 1.51 25.68 0.76
C LEU A 557 0.99 24.25 1.04
N GLN A 558 0.81 23.42 0.00
CA GLN A 558 0.46 22.01 0.16
C GLN A 558 1.56 21.22 0.89
N ALA A 559 2.83 21.50 0.64
CA ALA A 559 3.94 20.88 1.37
C ALA A 559 3.93 21.27 2.85
N VAL A 560 3.70 22.56 3.16
CA VAL A 560 3.58 23.05 4.54
C VAL A 560 2.37 22.43 5.26
N VAL A 561 1.22 22.32 4.60
CA VAL A 561 0.04 21.64 5.17
C VAL A 561 0.33 20.17 5.46
N HIS A 562 1.03 19.47 4.56
CA HIS A 562 1.44 18.09 4.80
C HIS A 562 2.44 17.96 5.95
N GLU A 563 3.38 18.89 6.08
CA GLU A 563 4.33 18.92 7.19
C GLU A 563 3.61 19.16 8.51
N HIS A 564 2.68 20.12 8.56
CA HIS A 564 1.90 20.40 9.75
C HIS A 564 0.95 19.25 10.13
N GLN A 565 0.43 18.53 9.13
CA GLN A 565 -0.34 17.30 9.39
C GLN A 565 0.54 16.20 9.99
N ARG A 566 1.77 16.01 9.50
CA ARG A 566 2.72 15.07 10.09
C ARG A 566 3.11 15.48 11.51
N GLU A 567 3.34 16.76 11.77
CA GLU A 567 3.61 17.26 13.12
C GLU A 567 2.45 17.01 14.07
N LYS A 568 1.21 17.22 13.61
CA LYS A 568 -0.01 16.91 14.38
C LYS A 568 -0.15 15.42 14.67
N ASP A 569 0.14 14.56 13.69
CA ASP A 569 0.08 13.10 13.88
C ASP A 569 1.17 12.65 14.86
N MET A 570 2.40 13.17 14.75
CA MET A 570 3.48 12.94 15.71
C MET A 570 3.10 13.44 17.11
N TYR A 571 2.47 14.62 17.24
CA TYR A 571 2.00 15.14 18.52
C TYR A 571 0.96 14.20 19.15
N ASN A 572 0.00 13.71 18.36
CA ASN A 572 -0.99 12.75 18.84
C ASN A 572 -0.34 11.43 19.29
N GLU A 573 0.62 10.90 18.54
CA GLU A 573 1.38 9.70 18.93
C GLU A 573 2.16 9.93 20.25
N THR A 574 2.79 11.10 20.41
CA THR A 574 3.47 11.43 21.68
C THR A 574 2.49 11.58 22.84
N GLN A 575 1.28 12.11 22.60
CA GLN A 575 0.24 12.24 23.62
C GLN A 575 -0.30 10.86 24.04
N GLU A 576 -0.48 9.94 23.09
CA GLU A 576 -0.86 8.55 23.36
C GLU A 576 0.24 7.81 24.14
N ALA A 577 1.50 7.98 23.74
CA ALA A 577 2.64 7.44 24.48
C ALA A 577 2.71 8.02 25.91
N HIS A 578 2.40 9.30 26.10
CA HIS A 578 2.36 9.92 27.42
C HIS A 578 1.22 9.37 28.27
N ARG A 579 0.01 9.19 27.71
CA ARG A 579 -1.12 8.53 28.40
C ARG A 579 -0.79 7.09 28.79
N HIS A 580 -0.10 6.35 27.92
CA HIS A 580 0.39 5.02 28.25
C HIS A 580 1.40 5.05 29.40
N ALA A 581 2.36 5.96 29.36
CA ALA A 581 3.33 6.14 30.45
C ALA A 581 2.65 6.55 31.77
N GLU A 582 1.67 7.45 31.75
CA GLU A 582 0.87 7.82 32.91
C GLU A 582 0.10 6.62 33.47
N SER A 583 -0.49 5.79 32.62
CA SER A 583 -1.19 4.58 33.04
C SER A 583 -0.25 3.56 33.71
N GLU A 584 0.97 3.41 33.19
CA GLU A 584 2.00 2.56 33.79
C GLU A 584 2.55 3.15 35.10
N ILE A 585 2.69 4.48 35.21
CA ILE A 585 3.06 5.14 36.46
C ILE A 585 1.98 4.90 37.52
N VAL A 586 0.69 5.00 37.18
CA VAL A 586 -0.41 4.68 38.11
C VAL A 586 -0.36 3.22 38.53
N ARG A 587 -0.14 2.31 37.58
CA ARG A 587 0.02 0.87 37.88
C ARG A 587 1.21 0.61 38.81
N LEU A 588 2.38 1.18 38.54
CA LEU A 588 3.57 1.06 39.37
C LEU A 588 3.36 1.69 40.75
N LYS A 589 2.64 2.81 40.83
CA LYS A 589 2.28 3.45 42.10
C LYS A 589 1.39 2.54 42.95
N ASN A 590 0.42 1.86 42.34
CA ASN A 590 -0.41 0.88 43.04
C ASN A 590 0.42 -0.31 43.55
N ILE A 591 1.33 -0.85 42.73
CA ILE A 591 2.24 -1.93 43.14
C ILE A 591 3.15 -1.48 44.28
N VAL A 592 3.71 -0.27 44.23
CA VAL A 592 4.53 0.28 45.31
C VAL A 592 3.71 0.45 46.59
N GLN A 593 2.44 0.86 46.48
CA GLN A 593 1.54 0.98 47.63
C GLN A 593 1.20 -0.39 48.23
N GLU A 594 0.98 -1.41 47.41
CA GLU A 594 0.80 -2.80 47.86
C GLU A 594 2.05 -3.33 48.57
N LEU A 595 3.25 -3.13 48.00
CA LEU A 595 4.52 -3.52 48.62
C LEU A 595 4.78 -2.76 49.94
N GLN A 596 4.35 -1.50 50.04
CA GLN A 596 4.48 -0.73 51.27
C GLN A 596 3.53 -1.26 52.35
N LEU A 597 2.28 -1.60 52.01
CA LEU A 597 1.34 -2.25 52.93
C LEU A 597 1.86 -3.62 53.38
N GLU A 598 2.46 -4.39 52.48
CA GLU A 598 3.06 -5.68 52.80
C GLU A 598 4.26 -5.51 53.75
N LYS A 599 5.13 -4.52 53.50
CA LYS A 599 6.25 -4.16 54.37
C LYS A 599 5.78 -3.75 55.76
N ASP A 600 4.73 -2.93 55.85
CA ASP A 600 4.17 -2.47 57.12
C ASP A 600 3.55 -3.66 57.89
N ALA A 601 2.86 -4.57 57.20
CA ALA A 601 2.36 -5.82 57.77
C ALA A 601 3.49 -6.73 58.27
N TYR A 602 4.61 -6.82 57.54
CA TYR A 602 5.80 -7.54 57.99
C TYR A 602 6.44 -6.91 59.23
N ALA A 603 6.48 -5.58 59.30
CA ALA A 603 6.97 -4.85 60.48
C ALA A 603 6.08 -5.11 61.69
N GLU A 604 4.76 -5.04 61.54
CA GLU A 604 3.80 -5.37 62.60
C GLU A 604 3.94 -6.82 63.07
N ALA A 605 4.10 -7.77 62.15
CA ALA A 605 4.34 -9.17 62.47
C ALA A 605 5.67 -9.37 63.22
N HIS A 606 6.73 -8.66 62.82
CA HIS A 606 8.02 -8.69 63.51
C HIS A 606 7.92 -8.10 64.92
N GLU A 607 7.23 -6.98 65.11
CA GLU A 607 6.98 -6.43 66.44
C GLU A 607 6.14 -7.36 67.31
N ALA A 608 5.10 -7.98 66.76
CA ALA A 608 4.29 -8.97 67.47
C ALA A 608 5.14 -10.17 67.92
N ARG A 609 6.08 -10.62 67.08
CA ARG A 609 7.05 -11.67 67.42
C ARG A 609 8.00 -11.23 68.53
N LEU A 610 8.55 -10.03 68.47
CA LEU A 610 9.39 -9.49 69.56
C LEU A 610 8.62 -9.38 70.88
N ARG A 611 7.35 -8.96 70.85
CA ARG A 611 6.47 -8.96 72.03
C ARG A 611 6.26 -10.36 72.60
N ALA A 612 6.04 -11.36 71.73
CA ALA A 612 5.91 -12.75 72.15
C ALA A 612 7.22 -13.31 72.74
N GLU A 613 8.37 -13.01 72.12
CA GLU A 613 9.69 -13.40 72.63
C GLU A 613 9.99 -12.75 74.00
N ALA A 614 9.58 -11.50 74.20
CA ALA A 614 9.68 -10.82 75.50
C ALA A 614 8.80 -11.46 76.58
N GLU A 615 7.56 -11.86 76.26
CA GLU A 615 6.70 -12.61 77.19
C GLU A 615 7.28 -13.98 77.52
N VAL A 616 7.83 -14.70 76.54
CA VAL A 616 8.53 -15.98 76.78
C VAL A 616 9.72 -15.77 77.71
N ALA A 617 10.54 -14.74 77.47
CA ALA A 617 11.66 -14.40 78.35
C ALA A 617 11.21 -14.02 79.77
N ARG A 618 10.05 -13.37 79.91
CA ARG A 618 9.44 -13.03 81.21
C ARG A 618 8.93 -14.27 81.95
N LEU A 619 8.39 -15.26 81.25
CA LEU A 619 7.87 -16.50 81.82
C LEU A 619 8.97 -17.54 82.12
N GLN A 620 10.11 -17.47 81.42
CA GLN A 620 11.27 -18.34 81.61
C GLN A 620 11.75 -18.47 83.08
N PRO A 621 11.94 -17.38 83.86
CA PRO A 621 12.34 -17.50 85.26
C PRO A 621 11.26 -18.16 86.14
N ALA A 622 9.97 -17.91 85.89
CA ALA A 622 8.88 -18.56 86.62
C ALA A 622 8.81 -20.07 86.35
N ILE A 623 9.08 -20.48 85.10
CA ILE A 623 9.20 -21.91 84.74
C ILE A 623 10.40 -22.53 85.46
N GLN A 624 11.56 -21.86 85.46
CA GLN A 624 12.75 -22.34 86.17
C GLN A 624 12.55 -22.41 87.69
N GLU A 625 11.81 -21.47 88.28
CA GLU A 625 11.45 -21.48 89.69
C GLU A 625 10.55 -22.66 90.03
N HIS A 626 9.50 -22.91 89.25
CA HIS A 626 8.63 -24.08 89.42
C HIS A 626 9.41 -25.40 89.23
N GLN A 627 10.40 -25.43 88.34
CA GLN A 627 11.31 -26.58 88.18
C GLN A 627 12.15 -26.79 89.45
N ARG A 628 12.76 -25.73 89.99
CA ARG A 628 13.54 -25.78 91.23
C ARG A 628 12.70 -26.19 92.43
N GLU A 629 11.46 -25.72 92.54
CA GLU A 629 10.53 -26.15 93.60
C GLU A 629 10.21 -27.64 93.50
N LYS A 630 10.05 -28.17 92.28
CA LYS A 630 9.82 -29.60 92.05
C LYS A 630 11.04 -30.44 92.44
N ASP A 631 12.24 -29.99 92.10
CA ASP A 631 13.49 -30.67 92.44
C ASP A 631 13.75 -30.61 93.95
N ALA A 632 13.49 -29.46 94.60
CA ALA A 632 13.55 -29.33 96.06
C ALA A 632 12.50 -30.23 96.78
N HIS A 633 11.32 -30.43 96.18
CA HIS A 633 10.35 -31.40 96.69
C HIS A 633 10.81 -32.86 96.55
N ALA A 634 11.63 -33.19 95.54
CA ALA A 634 12.24 -34.52 95.42
C ALA A 634 13.36 -34.72 96.46
N GLU A 635 14.23 -33.72 96.64
CA GLU A 635 15.31 -33.76 97.63
C GLU A 635 14.77 -33.83 99.08
N THR A 636 13.70 -33.08 99.39
CA THR A 636 13.06 -33.15 100.71
C THR A 636 12.39 -34.51 100.97
N HIS A 637 11.90 -35.19 99.94
CA HIS A 637 11.37 -36.56 100.07
C HIS A 637 12.49 -37.58 100.35
N GLU A 638 13.66 -37.45 99.71
CA GLU A 638 14.84 -38.29 99.97
C GLU A 638 15.44 -38.04 101.36
N ALA A 639 15.55 -36.78 101.79
CA ALA A 639 16.04 -36.42 103.12
C ALA A 639 15.12 -36.96 104.23
N ARG A 640 13.80 -37.04 103.99
CA ARG A 640 12.84 -37.61 104.97
C ARG A 640 13.04 -39.11 105.18
N LEU A 641 13.38 -39.85 104.13
CA LEU A 641 13.70 -41.29 104.21
C LEU A 641 15.02 -41.55 104.95
N HIS A 642 16.01 -40.66 104.80
CA HIS A 642 17.26 -40.73 105.55
C HIS A 642 17.10 -40.37 107.03
N ALA A 643 16.31 -39.35 107.36
CA ALA A 643 16.02 -38.97 108.74
C ALA A 643 15.24 -40.05 109.53
N GLU A 644 14.32 -40.77 108.88
CA GLU A 644 13.63 -41.93 109.49
C GLU A 644 14.59 -43.08 109.82
N ALA A 645 15.68 -43.25 109.07
CA ALA A 645 16.72 -44.26 109.33
C ALA A 645 17.70 -43.87 110.45
N GLU A 646 18.01 -42.58 110.61
CA GLU A 646 18.93 -42.06 111.64
C GLU A 646 18.27 -42.02 113.03
N ILE A 647 16.98 -41.72 113.12
CA ILE A 647 16.21 -41.72 114.38
C ILE A 647 16.16 -43.12 115.02
N ALA A 648 16.14 -44.19 114.21
CA ALA A 648 16.22 -45.58 114.70
C ALA A 648 17.62 -45.93 115.26
N ARG A 649 18.68 -45.28 114.78
CA ARG A 649 20.07 -45.51 115.22
C ARG A 649 20.42 -44.74 116.49
N LEU A 650 19.91 -43.52 116.65
CA LEU A 650 20.18 -42.66 117.81
C LEU A 650 19.37 -43.02 119.07
N GLN A 651 18.27 -43.78 118.94
CA GLN A 651 17.55 -44.36 120.10
C GLN A 651 18.33 -45.49 120.80
N SER A 652 19.33 -46.09 120.16
CA SER A 652 20.17 -47.16 120.75
C SER A 652 21.37 -46.62 121.54
N VAL A 653 21.94 -45.48 121.12
CA VAL A 653 23.18 -44.92 121.70
C VAL A 653 22.91 -44.05 122.95
N ILE A 654 21.68 -43.57 123.13
CA ILE A 654 21.30 -42.72 124.29
C ILE A 654 21.03 -43.55 125.56
N GLN A 655 20.88 -44.87 125.47
CA GLN A 655 20.49 -45.72 126.60
C GLN A 655 21.65 -46.40 127.38
N GLU A 656 22.90 -46.36 126.90
CA GLU A 656 24.04 -46.95 127.64
C GLU A 656 25.13 -45.94 128.02
N HIS A 657 25.12 -44.73 127.47
CA HIS A 657 26.03 -43.66 127.91
C HIS A 657 25.62 -43.05 129.28
N GLN A 658 24.66 -43.65 129.98
CA GLN A 658 24.10 -43.23 131.27
C GLN A 658 24.71 -43.93 132.50
N SER A 659 25.71 -44.82 132.38
CA SER A 659 26.23 -45.57 133.55
C SER A 659 27.66 -45.27 134.02
N GLU A 660 28.43 -44.37 133.40
CA GLU A 660 29.81 -44.13 133.86
C GLU A 660 30.20 -42.65 133.85
N LYS A 661 29.84 -41.95 134.92
CA LYS A 661 30.56 -40.77 135.43
C LYS A 661 30.12 -40.51 136.86
N ASP A 662 31.00 -40.79 137.83
CA ASP A 662 31.35 -39.88 138.93
C ASP A 662 32.40 -40.49 139.89
N ALA A 663 33.14 -39.60 140.57
CA ALA A 663 34.22 -39.78 141.57
C ALA A 663 35.66 -39.95 141.02
N HIS A 664 36.70 -39.20 141.43
CA HIS A 664 36.93 -38.13 142.41
C HIS A 664 38.25 -37.43 141.98
N ALA A 665 38.40 -36.09 142.02
CA ALA A 665 39.10 -35.30 143.05
C ALA A 665 40.25 -36.04 143.79
N GLU A 666 41.45 -35.53 144.06
CA GLU A 666 42.10 -34.21 144.03
C GLU A 666 43.58 -34.44 144.44
N THR A 667 44.40 -33.38 144.42
CA THR A 667 45.73 -33.22 145.07
C THR A 667 47.02 -33.39 144.24
N HIS A 668 47.37 -32.34 143.47
CA HIS A 668 48.77 -31.86 143.45
C HIS A 668 48.86 -30.34 143.12
N GLU A 669 47.90 -29.59 143.66
CA GLU A 669 47.57 -28.19 143.35
C GLU A 669 48.60 -27.15 143.86
N ALA A 670 49.68 -27.58 144.52
CA ALA A 670 50.71 -26.66 145.03
C ALA A 670 52.03 -26.66 144.25
N ARG A 671 52.16 -27.48 143.20
CA ARG A 671 53.37 -27.52 142.33
C ARG A 671 53.14 -26.92 140.93
N LEU A 672 51.88 -26.82 140.51
CA LEU A 672 51.43 -26.23 139.24
C LEU A 672 51.50 -24.70 139.19
N GLN A 673 51.49 -23.99 140.33
CA GLN A 673 51.45 -22.52 140.32
C GLN A 673 52.78 -21.87 139.87
N ALA A 674 53.92 -22.56 140.03
CA ALA A 674 55.22 -22.08 139.56
C ALA A 674 55.55 -22.48 138.10
N GLU A 675 55.05 -23.63 137.63
CA GLU A 675 55.11 -24.02 136.19
C GLU A 675 54.07 -23.26 135.34
N ALA A 676 52.93 -22.85 135.92
CA ALA A 676 51.91 -22.05 135.24
C ALA A 676 52.40 -20.66 134.83
N GLU A 677 53.32 -20.04 135.58
CA GLU A 677 53.81 -18.69 135.28
C GLU A 677 54.85 -18.69 134.14
N ILE A 678 55.69 -19.74 134.05
CA ILE A 678 56.64 -19.94 132.95
C ILE A 678 55.91 -20.33 131.65
N THR A 679 54.92 -21.23 131.73
CA THR A 679 54.07 -21.59 130.58
C THR A 679 53.19 -20.42 130.13
N ARG A 680 52.74 -19.54 131.04
CA ARG A 680 52.00 -18.32 130.68
C ARG A 680 52.85 -17.34 129.89
N LEU A 681 54.11 -17.11 130.29
CA LEU A 681 55.02 -16.24 129.53
C LEU A 681 55.44 -16.86 128.19
N GLN A 682 55.65 -18.18 128.11
CA GLN A 682 55.88 -18.89 126.84
C GLN A 682 54.64 -18.87 125.90
N ALA A 683 53.43 -18.99 126.45
CA ALA A 683 52.19 -18.88 125.68
C ALA A 683 51.96 -17.47 125.14
N ILE A 684 52.32 -16.43 125.91
CA ILE A 684 52.26 -15.04 125.45
C ILE A 684 53.28 -14.79 124.33
N MET A 685 54.49 -15.33 124.44
CA MET A 685 55.50 -15.23 123.37
C MET A 685 55.09 -15.97 122.09
N GLN A 686 54.54 -17.18 122.19
CA GLN A 686 54.02 -17.91 121.02
C GLN A 686 52.82 -17.19 120.38
N LYS A 687 51.94 -16.59 121.19
CA LYS A 687 50.81 -15.81 120.67
C LYS A 687 51.28 -14.56 119.93
N LEU A 688 52.29 -13.85 120.45
CA LEU A 688 52.92 -12.72 119.79
C LEU A 688 53.65 -13.12 118.49
N GLN A 689 54.27 -14.31 118.44
CA GLN A 689 54.89 -14.84 117.22
C GLN A 689 53.83 -15.19 116.17
N GLN A 690 52.75 -15.85 116.56
CA GLN A 690 51.64 -16.19 115.65
C GLN A 690 50.89 -14.94 115.16
N GLU A 691 50.77 -13.91 116.00
CA GLU A 691 50.22 -12.60 115.60
C GLU A 691 51.14 -11.88 114.59
N ASN A 692 52.46 -11.94 114.78
CA ASN A 692 53.41 -11.39 113.81
C ASN A 692 53.42 -12.18 112.48
N GLU A 693 53.28 -13.50 112.51
CA GLU A 693 53.19 -14.34 111.30
C GLU A 693 51.89 -14.07 110.53
N THR A 694 50.74 -13.98 111.21
CA THR A 694 49.47 -13.62 110.56
C THR A 694 49.46 -12.17 110.05
N GLN A 695 50.15 -11.23 110.72
CA GLN A 695 50.36 -9.88 110.20
C GLN A 695 51.28 -9.87 108.97
N ALA A 696 52.31 -10.73 108.92
CA ALA A 696 53.18 -10.88 107.75
C ALA A 696 52.42 -11.47 106.55
N GLU A 697 51.60 -12.50 106.77
CA GLU A 697 50.73 -13.08 105.73
C GLU A 697 49.68 -12.08 105.24
N ALA A 698 49.07 -11.31 106.15
CA ALA A 698 48.13 -10.25 105.79
C ALA A 698 48.79 -9.10 105.01
N HIS A 699 50.03 -8.73 105.36
CA HIS A 699 50.82 -7.75 104.61
C HIS A 699 51.16 -8.27 103.22
N GLU A 700 51.55 -9.54 103.08
CA GLU A 700 51.86 -10.15 101.79
C GLU A 700 50.60 -10.24 100.89
N ALA A 701 49.45 -10.62 101.44
CA ALA A 701 48.17 -10.61 100.74
C ALA A 701 47.76 -9.20 100.29
N ARG A 702 48.01 -8.18 101.13
CA ARG A 702 47.76 -6.77 100.79
C ARG A 702 48.66 -6.29 99.66
N VAL A 703 49.96 -6.62 99.69
CA VAL A 703 50.88 -6.27 98.59
C VAL A 703 50.45 -6.92 97.28
N ARG A 704 50.00 -8.19 97.30
CA ARG A 704 49.47 -8.86 96.10
C ARG A 704 48.21 -8.17 95.57
N ALA A 705 47.29 -7.79 96.45
CA ALA A 705 46.10 -7.02 96.07
C ALA A 705 46.46 -5.65 95.49
N GLU A 706 47.41 -4.93 96.10
CA GLU A 706 47.92 -3.65 95.61
C GLU A 706 48.58 -3.78 94.23
N THR A 707 49.32 -4.87 93.96
CA THR A 707 49.89 -5.12 92.62
C THR A 707 48.83 -5.46 91.57
N GLU A 708 47.77 -6.19 91.92
CA GLU A 708 46.67 -6.48 90.99
C GLU A 708 45.81 -5.24 90.72
N VAL A 709 45.58 -4.39 91.73
CA VAL A 709 44.93 -3.09 91.53
C VAL A 709 45.75 -2.21 90.58
N ALA A 710 47.07 -2.10 90.80
CA ALA A 710 47.93 -1.33 89.90
C ALA A 710 47.92 -1.89 88.46
N ARG A 711 47.85 -3.21 88.30
CA ARG A 711 47.72 -3.86 86.98
C ARG A 711 46.37 -3.51 86.31
N LEU A 712 45.26 -3.58 87.06
CA LEU A 712 43.93 -3.24 86.56
C LEU A 712 43.81 -1.75 86.23
N GLU A 713 44.44 -0.86 86.99
CA GLU A 713 44.49 0.57 86.70
C GLU A 713 45.19 0.84 85.36
N VAL A 714 46.32 0.18 85.10
CA VAL A 714 47.02 0.29 83.80
C VAL A 714 46.14 -0.24 82.66
N GLN A 715 45.44 -1.36 82.85
CA GLN A 715 44.52 -1.89 81.84
C GLN A 715 43.31 -0.98 81.58
N LEU A 716 42.74 -0.38 82.63
CA LEU A 716 41.65 0.59 82.48
C LEU A 716 42.12 1.85 81.77
N GLU A 717 43.33 2.33 82.05
CA GLU A 717 43.88 3.50 81.38
C GLU A 717 44.18 3.21 79.89
N GLN A 718 44.67 2.00 79.58
CA GLN A 718 44.83 1.55 78.20
C GLN A 718 43.49 1.47 77.44
N ILE A 719 42.46 0.91 78.06
CA ILE A 719 41.11 0.85 77.45
C ILE A 719 40.55 2.26 77.27
N ARG A 720 40.82 3.18 78.20
CA ARG A 720 40.40 4.59 78.08
C ARG A 720 41.13 5.29 76.95
N SER A 721 42.44 5.12 76.79
CA SER A 721 43.17 5.71 75.67
C SER A 721 42.70 5.13 74.34
N GLU A 722 42.51 3.82 74.25
CA GLU A 722 41.97 3.18 73.06
C GLU A 722 40.56 3.70 72.75
N SER A 723 39.68 3.82 73.74
CA SER A 723 38.34 4.41 73.54
C SER A 723 38.42 5.86 73.07
N ASN A 724 39.32 6.67 73.61
CA ASN A 724 39.49 8.06 73.19
C ASN A 724 39.98 8.14 71.74
N ASP A 725 40.99 7.35 71.37
CA ASP A 725 41.52 7.28 70.00
C ASP A 725 40.42 6.86 69.01
N HIS A 726 39.60 5.87 69.36
CA HIS A 726 38.46 5.46 68.53
C HIS A 726 37.40 6.58 68.42
N THR A 727 37.12 7.32 69.50
CA THR A 727 36.17 8.44 69.44
C THR A 727 36.70 9.59 68.58
N GLU A 728 37.99 9.89 68.63
CA GLU A 728 38.63 10.89 67.78
C GLU A 728 38.57 10.47 66.31
N GLN A 729 38.90 9.21 65.99
CA GLN A 729 38.79 8.67 64.63
C GLN A 729 37.36 8.72 64.12
N LEU A 730 36.36 8.34 64.93
CA LEU A 730 34.95 8.46 64.56
C LEU A 730 34.52 9.92 64.35
N SER A 731 35.05 10.85 65.14
CA SER A 731 34.76 12.28 64.97
C SER A 731 35.37 12.85 63.67
N ALA A 732 36.57 12.41 63.30
CA ALA A 732 37.24 12.81 62.07
C ALA A 732 36.49 12.30 60.84
N VAL A 733 36.10 11.01 60.83
CA VAL A 733 35.31 10.41 59.74
C VAL A 733 33.94 11.08 59.62
N ARG A 734 33.30 11.44 60.75
CA ARG A 734 32.04 12.21 60.73
C ARG A 734 32.22 13.59 60.13
N SER A 735 33.30 14.30 60.46
CA SER A 735 33.59 15.62 59.88
C SER A 735 33.86 15.55 58.37
N GLU A 736 34.52 14.49 57.90
CA GLU A 736 34.73 14.26 56.47
C GLU A 736 33.41 13.98 55.76
N ALA A 737 32.58 13.09 56.31
CA ALA A 737 31.25 12.80 55.80
C ALA A 737 30.33 14.04 55.78
N ASP A 738 30.37 14.88 56.82
CA ASP A 738 29.60 16.13 56.87
C ASP A 738 30.08 17.13 55.79
N GLY A 739 31.38 17.17 55.51
CA GLY A 739 31.96 17.95 54.41
C GLY A 739 31.50 17.47 53.03
N GLU A 740 31.50 16.15 52.81
CA GLU A 740 30.98 15.55 51.58
C GLU A 740 29.48 15.81 51.42
N ILE A 741 28.69 15.67 52.50
CA ILE A 741 27.25 15.98 52.49
C ILE A 741 27.02 17.46 52.14
N ALA A 742 27.82 18.38 52.69
CA ALA A 742 27.72 19.80 52.36
C ALA A 742 28.07 20.08 50.88
N HIS A 743 29.11 19.42 50.36
CA HIS A 743 29.48 19.53 48.95
C HIS A 743 28.39 18.99 48.03
N LEU A 744 27.86 17.79 48.32
CA LEU A 744 26.78 17.18 47.55
C LEU A 744 25.51 18.04 47.58
N LYS A 745 25.17 18.66 48.73
CA LYS A 745 24.06 19.62 48.82
C LYS A 745 24.28 20.83 47.91
N ALA A 746 25.48 21.41 47.91
CA ALA A 746 25.80 22.55 47.03
C ALA A 746 25.70 22.17 45.54
N VAL A 747 26.15 20.97 45.15
CA VAL A 747 26.01 20.47 43.78
C VAL A 747 24.53 20.24 43.41
N ILE A 748 23.74 19.68 44.33
CA ILE A 748 22.29 19.50 44.12
C ILE A 748 21.59 20.86 43.94
N ASP A 749 21.93 21.86 44.75
CA ASP A 749 21.35 23.20 44.65
C ASP A 749 21.75 23.89 43.34
N GLN A 750 23.00 23.72 42.89
CA GLN A 750 23.44 24.20 41.58
C GLN A 750 22.66 23.52 40.44
N LEU A 751 22.55 22.18 40.47
CA LEU A 751 21.81 21.43 39.44
C LEU A 751 20.33 21.81 39.43
N ARG A 752 19.72 22.06 40.60
CA ARG A 752 18.34 22.58 40.69
C ARG A 752 18.22 23.95 40.03
N GLY A 753 19.13 24.87 40.31
CA GLY A 753 19.14 26.19 39.66
C GLY A 753 19.33 26.12 38.14
N GLU A 754 20.17 25.21 37.65
CA GLU A 754 20.33 24.97 36.20
C GLU A 754 19.08 24.36 35.56
N VAL A 755 18.36 23.47 36.26
CA VAL A 755 17.09 22.91 35.81
C VAL A 755 16.00 23.97 35.79
N ASP A 756 15.90 24.81 36.81
CA ASP A 756 14.93 25.89 36.89
C ASP A 756 15.15 26.94 35.79
N ALA A 757 16.42 27.34 35.54
CA ALA A 757 16.75 28.27 34.47
C ALA A 757 16.43 27.70 33.08
N LYS A 758 16.71 26.41 32.85
CA LYS A 758 16.33 25.73 31.59
C LYS A 758 14.81 25.60 31.45
N ALA A 759 14.09 25.37 32.55
CA ALA A 759 12.63 25.31 32.53
C ALA A 759 12.03 26.68 32.17
N GLU A 760 12.59 27.78 32.66
CA GLU A 760 12.17 29.15 32.32
C GLU A 760 12.46 29.48 30.84
N GLU A 761 13.65 29.14 30.33
CA GLU A 761 13.98 29.32 28.90
C GLU A 761 13.04 28.51 27.98
N VAL A 762 12.72 27.27 28.36
CA VAL A 762 11.75 26.43 27.64
C VAL A 762 10.36 27.06 27.70
N ALA A 763 9.92 27.56 28.86
CA ALA A 763 8.63 28.24 29.01
C ALA A 763 8.53 29.49 28.13
N GLU A 764 9.56 30.33 28.09
CA GLU A 764 9.59 31.51 27.21
C GLU A 764 9.57 31.14 25.73
N SER A 765 10.34 30.11 25.32
CA SER A 765 10.33 29.65 23.93
C SER A 765 8.97 29.10 23.51
N ARG A 766 8.31 28.38 24.43
CA ARG A 766 6.95 27.87 24.23
C ARG A 766 5.94 29.01 24.11
N GLU A 767 6.00 30.02 24.98
CA GLU A 767 5.11 31.19 24.90
C GLU A 767 5.29 31.95 23.57
N ARG A 768 6.54 32.07 23.07
CA ARG A 768 6.81 32.66 21.75
C ARG A 768 6.18 31.82 20.62
N SER A 769 6.30 30.50 20.66
CA SER A 769 5.67 29.62 19.68
C SER A 769 4.14 29.65 19.76
N GLU A 770 3.55 29.68 20.95
CA GLU A 770 2.09 29.77 21.15
C GLU A 770 1.54 31.08 20.59
N LYS A 771 2.25 32.21 20.77
CA LYS A 771 1.89 33.48 20.14
C LYS A 771 1.96 33.42 18.61
N GLN A 772 2.99 32.78 18.05
CA GLN A 772 3.10 32.60 16.59
C GLN A 772 1.96 31.72 16.04
N ILE A 773 1.65 30.62 16.73
CA ILE A 773 0.53 29.74 16.37
C ILE A 773 -0.79 30.53 16.41
N SER A 774 -1.04 31.32 17.45
CA SER A 774 -2.24 32.17 17.54
C SER A 774 -2.34 33.16 16.36
N THR A 775 -1.24 33.79 15.96
CA THR A 775 -1.25 34.71 14.79
C THR A 775 -1.50 33.97 13.47
N LEU A 776 -0.96 32.76 13.33
CA LEU A 776 -1.21 31.93 12.15
C LEU A 776 -2.66 31.44 12.11
N GLU A 777 -3.23 31.03 13.24
CA GLU A 777 -4.63 30.65 13.37
C GLU A 777 -5.57 31.79 12.97
N GLU A 778 -5.31 33.02 13.42
CA GLU A 778 -6.06 34.21 13.01
C GLU A 778 -5.96 34.44 11.49
N SER A 779 -4.77 34.31 10.91
CA SER A 779 -4.58 34.45 9.45
C SER A 779 -5.32 33.38 8.65
N ILE A 780 -5.32 32.12 9.12
CA ILE A 780 -6.03 31.01 8.49
C ILE A 780 -7.54 31.23 8.58
N GLN A 781 -8.04 31.71 9.73
CA GLN A 781 -9.46 32.06 9.88
C GLN A 781 -9.84 33.19 8.92
N GLN A 782 -9.02 34.21 8.79
CA GLN A 782 -9.26 35.31 7.85
C GLN A 782 -9.34 34.80 6.40
N ILE A 783 -8.35 33.99 5.97
CA ILE A 783 -8.35 33.38 4.63
C ILE A 783 -9.61 32.54 4.42
N ARG A 784 -10.01 31.72 5.40
CA ARG A 784 -11.25 30.92 5.31
C ARG A 784 -12.49 31.78 5.11
N THR A 785 -12.64 32.85 5.89
CA THR A 785 -13.78 33.76 5.74
C THR A 785 -13.79 34.47 4.38
N GLU A 786 -12.62 34.81 3.85
CA GLU A 786 -12.50 35.41 2.52
C GLU A 786 -12.80 34.40 1.41
N THR A 787 -12.33 33.16 1.53
CA THR A 787 -12.63 32.09 0.56
C THR A 787 -14.12 31.74 0.56
N ASP A 788 -14.75 31.69 1.73
CA ASP A 788 -16.19 31.42 1.84
C ASP A 788 -17.02 32.56 1.23
N ALA A 789 -16.60 33.81 1.43
CA ALA A 789 -17.24 34.97 0.81
C ALA A 789 -17.11 34.94 -0.72
N ARG A 790 -15.91 34.65 -1.26
CA ARG A 790 -15.68 34.52 -2.70
C ARG A 790 -16.44 33.35 -3.30
N LEU A 791 -16.54 32.22 -2.58
CA LEU A 791 -17.30 31.06 -3.02
C LEU A 791 -18.79 31.40 -3.10
N LYS A 792 -19.32 32.10 -2.10
CA LYS A 792 -20.71 32.56 -2.12
C LYS A 792 -21.00 33.50 -3.29
N GLU A 793 -20.12 34.46 -3.55
CA GLU A 793 -20.25 35.37 -4.70
C GLU A 793 -20.22 34.60 -6.03
N ALA A 794 -19.30 33.64 -6.18
CA ALA A 794 -19.23 32.79 -7.37
C ALA A 794 -20.49 31.93 -7.53
N THR A 795 -21.02 31.34 -6.45
CA THR A 795 -22.27 30.58 -6.51
C THR A 795 -23.45 31.48 -6.89
N ASP A 796 -23.54 32.67 -6.33
CA ASP A 796 -24.61 33.63 -6.65
C ASP A 796 -24.52 34.05 -8.14
N SER A 797 -23.32 34.35 -8.66
CA SER A 797 -23.14 34.64 -10.09
C SER A 797 -23.49 33.46 -11.00
N ARG A 798 -23.21 32.23 -10.56
CA ARG A 798 -23.55 31.01 -11.31
C ARG A 798 -25.06 30.81 -11.36
N THR A 799 -25.76 31.01 -10.25
CA THR A 799 -27.23 30.92 -10.24
C THR A 799 -27.86 31.98 -11.16
N GLN A 800 -27.32 33.20 -11.20
CA GLN A 800 -27.77 34.23 -12.13
C GLN A 800 -27.55 33.83 -13.60
N ALA A 801 -26.40 33.25 -13.92
CA ALA A 801 -26.13 32.75 -15.27
C ALA A 801 -27.04 31.55 -15.65
N GLU A 802 -27.32 30.65 -14.71
CA GLU A 802 -28.26 29.54 -14.90
C GLU A 802 -29.69 30.06 -15.14
N ASP A 803 -30.13 31.09 -14.41
CA ASP A 803 -31.41 31.78 -14.63
C ASP A 803 -31.47 32.46 -16.01
N GLU A 804 -30.37 33.04 -16.49
CA GLU A 804 -30.31 33.61 -17.85
C GLU A 804 -30.34 32.53 -18.93
N ILE A 805 -29.64 31.42 -18.73
CA ILE A 805 -29.67 30.27 -19.65
C ILE A 805 -31.09 29.71 -19.76
N THR A 806 -31.78 29.52 -18.64
CA THR A 806 -33.17 29.03 -18.66
C THR A 806 -34.10 30.01 -19.38
N ARG A 807 -33.95 31.33 -19.16
CA ARG A 807 -34.69 32.35 -19.94
C ARG A 807 -34.39 32.26 -21.42
N LEU A 808 -33.13 32.15 -21.83
CA LEU A 808 -32.75 32.01 -23.25
C LEU A 808 -33.30 30.71 -23.85
N GLN A 809 -33.30 29.61 -23.11
CA GLN A 809 -33.90 28.34 -23.55
C GLN A 809 -35.40 28.48 -23.79
N THR A 810 -36.14 29.16 -22.89
CA THR A 810 -37.58 29.41 -23.10
C THR A 810 -37.84 30.28 -24.33
N LEU A 811 -37.00 31.29 -24.58
CA LEU A 811 -37.09 32.12 -25.78
C LEU A 811 -36.81 31.34 -27.06
N ILE A 812 -35.79 30.48 -27.06
CA ILE A 812 -35.47 29.61 -28.20
C ILE A 812 -36.64 28.66 -28.49
N GLU A 813 -37.22 28.05 -27.45
CA GLU A 813 -38.36 27.14 -27.62
C GLU A 813 -39.59 27.88 -28.16
N GLN A 814 -39.83 29.11 -27.68
CA GLN A 814 -40.90 29.95 -28.20
C GLN A 814 -40.69 30.28 -29.68
N ILE A 815 -39.48 30.72 -30.07
CA ILE A 815 -39.13 30.99 -31.48
C ILE A 815 -39.29 29.73 -32.33
N ARG A 816 -38.89 28.56 -31.83
CA ARG A 816 -39.08 27.28 -32.54
C ARG A 816 -40.55 27.00 -32.77
N SER A 817 -41.39 27.15 -31.75
CA SER A 817 -42.84 26.95 -31.88
C SER A 817 -43.48 27.92 -32.87
N ASP A 818 -43.05 29.19 -32.86
CA ASP A 818 -43.52 30.21 -33.79
C ASP A 818 -43.11 29.86 -35.23
N VAL A 819 -41.86 29.45 -35.46
CA VAL A 819 -41.37 29.01 -36.78
C VAL A 819 -42.08 27.76 -37.27
N GLU A 820 -42.32 26.77 -36.39
CA GLU A 820 -43.05 25.56 -36.75
C GLU A 820 -44.51 25.87 -37.13
N SER A 821 -45.15 26.80 -36.41
CA SER A 821 -46.50 27.27 -36.75
C SER A 821 -46.54 27.96 -38.12
N GLN A 822 -45.57 28.83 -38.41
CA GLN A 822 -45.44 29.52 -39.70
C GLN A 822 -45.15 28.54 -40.83
N LEU A 823 -44.30 27.53 -40.60
CA LEU A 823 -44.02 26.47 -41.57
C LEU A 823 -45.27 25.63 -41.85
N SER A 824 -46.04 25.28 -40.82
CA SER A 824 -47.30 24.54 -40.98
C SER A 824 -48.35 25.34 -41.75
N GLU A 825 -48.46 26.64 -41.50
CA GLU A 825 -49.37 27.52 -42.24
C GLU A 825 -48.93 27.69 -43.70
N ALA A 826 -47.63 27.94 -43.94
CA ALA A 826 -47.08 28.07 -45.27
C ALA A 826 -47.20 26.77 -46.09
N THR A 827 -47.01 25.61 -45.47
CA THR A 827 -47.19 24.31 -46.15
C THR A 827 -48.65 24.04 -46.51
N LYS A 828 -49.61 24.35 -45.63
CA LYS A 828 -51.04 24.26 -45.94
C LYS A 828 -51.45 25.20 -47.08
N ALA A 829 -51.00 26.45 -47.04
CA ALA A 829 -51.27 27.41 -48.11
C ALA A 829 -50.67 26.95 -49.45
N ARG A 830 -49.48 26.34 -49.42
CA ARG A 830 -48.86 25.75 -50.60
C ARG A 830 -49.66 24.57 -51.15
N THR A 831 -50.12 23.64 -50.30
CA THR A 831 -50.93 22.50 -50.76
C THR A 831 -52.25 22.96 -51.36
N GLU A 832 -52.91 23.95 -50.76
CA GLU A 832 -54.15 24.52 -51.31
C GLU A 832 -53.90 25.22 -52.65
N ALA A 833 -52.76 25.92 -52.81
CA ALA A 833 -52.38 26.53 -54.08
C ALA A 833 -52.07 25.48 -55.16
N GLU A 834 -51.38 24.39 -54.80
CA GLU A 834 -51.09 23.27 -55.71
C GLU A 834 -52.38 22.57 -56.17
N GLU A 835 -53.32 22.30 -55.26
CA GLU A 835 -54.63 21.73 -55.60
C GLU A 835 -55.44 22.65 -56.54
N ASN A 836 -55.45 23.95 -56.26
CA ASN A 836 -56.12 24.93 -57.13
C ASN A 836 -55.45 24.99 -58.51
N ALA A 837 -54.12 24.96 -58.60
CA ALA A 837 -53.39 24.97 -59.86
C ALA A 837 -53.71 23.72 -60.70
N VAL A 838 -53.78 22.53 -60.07
CA VAL A 838 -54.18 21.30 -60.75
C VAL A 838 -55.62 21.40 -61.27
N ARG A 839 -56.55 21.95 -60.47
CA ARG A 839 -57.94 22.17 -60.90
C ARG A 839 -58.02 23.11 -62.12
N LEU A 840 -57.35 24.26 -62.05
CA LEU A 840 -57.29 25.22 -63.16
C LEU A 840 -56.63 24.60 -64.40
N GLN A 841 -55.60 23.77 -64.23
CA GLN A 841 -54.97 23.07 -65.34
C GLN A 841 -55.91 22.06 -65.99
N ALA A 842 -56.72 21.34 -65.22
CA ALA A 842 -57.76 20.46 -65.75
C ALA A 842 -58.81 21.24 -66.56
N GLU A 843 -59.31 22.36 -66.02
CA GLU A 843 -60.24 23.25 -66.73
C GLU A 843 -59.64 23.81 -68.02
N LEU A 844 -58.35 24.20 -68.02
CA LEU A 844 -57.65 24.63 -69.24
C LEU A 844 -57.56 23.50 -70.27
N THR A 845 -57.23 22.27 -69.87
CA THR A 845 -57.19 21.14 -70.81
C THR A 845 -58.56 20.80 -71.40
N GLU A 846 -59.64 20.98 -70.62
CA GLU A 846 -61.01 20.83 -71.11
C GLU A 846 -61.36 21.92 -72.11
N LEU A 847 -61.08 23.19 -71.79
CA LEU A 847 -61.29 24.33 -72.68
C LEU A 847 -60.44 24.23 -73.95
N GLU A 848 -59.20 23.75 -73.87
CA GLU A 848 -58.36 23.46 -75.04
C GLU A 848 -59.02 22.38 -75.91
N GLY A 849 -59.57 21.32 -75.31
CA GLY A 849 -60.35 20.29 -76.00
C GLY A 849 -61.59 20.87 -76.69
N GLU A 850 -62.31 21.77 -76.03
CA GLU A 850 -63.45 22.47 -76.62
C GLU A 850 -63.04 23.40 -77.75
N VAL A 851 -61.94 24.14 -77.63
CA VAL A 851 -61.39 25.00 -78.69
C VAL A 851 -60.99 24.15 -79.89
N VAL A 852 -60.36 22.99 -79.68
CA VAL A 852 -60.04 22.06 -80.77
C VAL A 852 -61.32 21.57 -81.45
N ARG A 853 -62.35 21.18 -80.67
CA ARG A 853 -63.67 20.78 -81.22
C ARG A 853 -64.30 21.90 -82.03
N VAL A 854 -64.44 23.09 -81.45
CA VAL A 854 -65.01 24.28 -82.13
C VAL A 854 -64.18 24.66 -83.34
N ARG A 855 -62.85 24.55 -83.30
CA ARG A 855 -61.98 24.81 -84.45
C ARG A 855 -62.18 23.76 -85.54
N THR A 856 -62.35 22.49 -85.20
CA THR A 856 -62.69 21.46 -86.18
C THR A 856 -64.07 21.70 -86.81
N GLU A 857 -65.08 22.04 -85.99
CA GLU A 857 -66.42 22.43 -86.46
C GLU A 857 -66.36 23.68 -87.36
N LEU A 858 -65.59 24.69 -86.97
CA LEU A 858 -65.35 25.90 -87.76
C LEU A 858 -64.66 25.56 -89.08
N THR A 859 -63.64 24.70 -89.10
CA THR A 859 -62.97 24.32 -90.35
C THR A 859 -63.89 23.51 -91.27
N MET A 860 -64.77 22.67 -90.72
CA MET A 860 -65.79 21.97 -91.50
C MET A 860 -66.79 22.95 -92.07
N ALA A 861 -67.35 23.85 -91.24
CA ALA A 861 -68.28 24.88 -91.68
C ALA A 861 -67.63 25.87 -92.67
N GLN A 862 -66.34 26.15 -92.52
CA GLN A 862 -65.57 27.01 -93.42
C GLN A 862 -65.25 26.30 -94.74
N ALA A 863 -65.00 24.99 -94.75
CA ALA A 863 -64.89 24.20 -95.97
C ALA A 863 -66.25 24.07 -96.69
N GLU A 864 -67.35 23.95 -95.94
CA GLU A 864 -68.71 24.02 -96.47
C GLU A 864 -69.02 25.42 -97.03
N LEU A 865 -68.58 26.49 -96.35
CA LEU A 865 -68.74 27.88 -96.79
C LEU A 865 -67.88 28.21 -98.01
N ASP A 866 -66.61 27.77 -98.05
CA ASP A 866 -65.71 27.93 -99.20
C ASP A 866 -66.16 27.04 -100.38
N GLY A 867 -66.86 25.93 -100.11
CA GLY A 867 -67.58 25.14 -101.11
C GLY A 867 -68.85 25.80 -101.65
N ALA A 868 -69.51 26.64 -100.84
CA ALA A 868 -70.72 27.37 -101.21
C ALA A 868 -70.45 28.77 -101.80
N TYR A 869 -69.33 29.40 -101.47
CA TYR A 869 -68.93 30.75 -101.90
C TYR A 869 -67.43 30.78 -102.20
N GLY A 870 -67.06 30.79 -103.49
CA GLY A 870 -65.68 30.67 -103.96
C GLY A 870 -64.63 31.63 -103.36
N SER A 871 -63.36 31.23 -103.57
CA SER A 871 -62.10 31.69 -102.97
C SER A 871 -61.93 33.18 -102.69
N ARG A 872 -61.46 33.44 -101.46
CA ARG A 872 -61.00 34.66 -100.78
C ARG A 872 -59.95 35.56 -101.49
N SER A 873 -59.70 35.45 -102.80
CA SER A 873 -58.83 36.45 -103.48
C SER A 873 -59.56 37.74 -103.87
N GLN A 874 -60.89 37.81 -103.68
CA GLN A 874 -61.71 38.94 -104.14
C GLN A 874 -62.46 39.72 -103.04
N ARG A 875 -62.16 39.53 -101.75
CA ARG A 875 -62.78 40.32 -100.67
C ARG A 875 -61.78 40.73 -99.59
N ALA A 876 -61.72 42.05 -99.37
CA ALA A 876 -61.20 42.76 -98.20
C ALA A 876 -59.72 43.17 -98.18
N ALA A 877 -59.37 44.05 -99.12
CA ALA A 877 -58.57 45.23 -98.82
C ALA A 877 -59.40 46.22 -97.95
N ALA A 878 -59.68 45.87 -96.70
CA ALA A 878 -60.37 46.73 -95.75
C ALA A 878 -59.68 46.61 -94.38
N VAL A 879 -58.94 47.65 -94.01
CA VAL A 879 -58.25 47.78 -92.72
C VAL A 879 -59.30 48.01 -91.64
N ASP A 880 -59.39 47.09 -90.67
CA ASP A 880 -60.43 47.01 -89.65
C ASP A 880 -60.02 47.78 -88.37
N PRO A 881 -60.81 48.72 -87.84
CA PRO A 881 -60.53 49.46 -86.60
C PRO A 881 -60.44 48.59 -85.32
N ALA A 882 -60.73 47.28 -85.39
CA ALA A 882 -60.58 46.33 -84.28
C ALA A 882 -59.11 46.08 -83.89
N LEU A 883 -58.21 46.04 -84.87
CA LEU A 883 -56.76 45.86 -84.64
C LEU A 883 -56.14 47.04 -83.86
N GLN A 884 -56.72 48.23 -83.98
CA GLN A 884 -56.24 49.42 -83.30
C GLN A 884 -56.59 49.41 -81.80
N LYS A 885 -57.74 48.82 -81.43
CA LYS A 885 -58.14 48.62 -80.02
C LYS A 885 -57.34 47.51 -79.35
N GLU A 886 -56.99 46.44 -80.06
CA GLU A 886 -56.11 45.39 -79.53
C GLU A 886 -54.70 45.92 -79.27
N LEU A 887 -54.19 46.80 -80.14
CA LEU A 887 -52.92 47.50 -79.91
C LEU A 887 -52.97 48.36 -78.65
N GLU A 888 -54.06 49.11 -78.42
CA GLU A 888 -54.21 49.90 -77.20
C GLU A 888 -54.26 49.02 -75.93
N VAL A 889 -55.00 47.90 -75.95
CA VAL A 889 -55.07 46.94 -74.83
C VAL A 889 -53.71 46.27 -74.56
N LEU A 890 -52.96 45.94 -75.62
CA LEU A 890 -51.60 45.39 -75.49
C LEU A 890 -50.60 46.43 -74.98
N THR A 891 -50.77 47.71 -75.32
CA THR A 891 -49.93 48.79 -74.77
C THR A 891 -50.22 49.04 -73.29
N THR A 892 -51.48 48.99 -72.86
CA THR A 892 -51.82 49.11 -71.43
C THR A 892 -51.28 47.94 -70.62
N ARG A 893 -51.36 46.71 -71.16
CA ARG A 893 -50.79 45.52 -70.50
C ARG A 893 -49.27 45.57 -70.40
N ASN A 894 -48.58 46.11 -71.41
CA ASN A 894 -47.14 46.34 -71.35
C ASN A 894 -46.75 47.39 -70.31
N ILE A 895 -47.57 48.43 -70.12
CA ILE A 895 -47.34 49.44 -69.08
C ILE A 895 -47.52 48.84 -67.68
N GLU A 896 -48.53 47.98 -67.48
CA GLU A 896 -48.74 47.25 -66.22
C GLU A 896 -47.60 46.27 -65.92
N LEU A 897 -47.16 45.46 -66.90
CA LEU A 897 -46.02 44.56 -66.73
C LEU A 897 -44.72 45.33 -66.49
N ALA A 898 -44.54 46.50 -67.09
CA ALA A 898 -43.40 47.37 -66.82
C ALA A 898 -43.45 47.97 -65.40
N GLN A 899 -44.64 48.28 -64.88
CA GLN A 899 -44.84 48.72 -63.50
C GLN A 899 -44.62 47.57 -62.51
N GLU A 900 -45.11 46.36 -62.79
CA GLU A 900 -44.86 45.16 -61.98
C GLU A 900 -43.37 44.83 -61.94
N LEU A 901 -42.67 44.84 -63.09
CA LEU A 901 -41.22 44.70 -63.15
C LEU A 901 -40.49 45.81 -62.39
N ALA A 902 -40.98 47.05 -62.45
CA ALA A 902 -40.43 48.16 -61.66
C ALA A 902 -40.66 47.97 -60.15
N THR A 903 -41.79 47.40 -59.73
CA THR A 903 -42.06 47.07 -58.32
C THR A 903 -41.23 45.87 -57.83
N PHE A 904 -40.99 44.86 -58.66
CA PHE A 904 -40.05 43.78 -58.35
C PHE A 904 -38.59 44.26 -58.31
N LYS A 905 -38.27 45.33 -59.05
CA LYS A 905 -36.93 45.94 -59.05
C LYS A 905 -36.74 47.01 -57.97
N ALA A 906 -37.81 47.62 -57.47
CA ALA A 906 -37.83 48.63 -56.40
C ALA A 906 -38.18 48.06 -55.01
N GLY A 907 -38.68 46.83 -54.94
CA GLY A 907 -38.69 46.02 -53.73
C GLY A 907 -37.25 45.85 -53.21
N LYS A 908 -37.06 46.15 -51.93
CA LYS A 908 -35.79 46.14 -51.20
C LYS A 908 -34.90 44.91 -51.50
N PRO A 909 -33.57 45.09 -51.38
CA PRO A 909 -32.60 44.18 -51.96
C PRO A 909 -32.64 42.85 -51.23
N ALA A 910 -33.06 41.80 -51.94
CA ALA A 910 -32.69 40.43 -51.62
C ALA A 910 -31.16 40.23 -51.52
N ASN A 911 -30.38 41.28 -51.83
CA ASN A 911 -28.95 41.35 -51.61
C ASN A 911 -28.48 41.83 -50.23
N SER A 912 -29.33 42.34 -49.32
CA SER A 912 -28.81 42.82 -48.01
C SER A 912 -28.46 41.70 -47.05
N ASP A 913 -29.25 40.63 -47.03
CA ASP A 913 -28.96 39.44 -46.22
C ASP A 913 -27.83 38.62 -46.84
N THR A 914 -27.75 38.56 -48.17
CA THR A 914 -26.59 37.95 -48.85
C THR A 914 -25.33 38.79 -48.62
N GLN A 915 -25.39 40.13 -48.65
CA GLN A 915 -24.24 40.99 -48.35
C GLN A 915 -23.78 40.84 -46.90
N ARG A 916 -24.71 40.73 -45.94
CA ARG A 916 -24.38 40.45 -44.53
C ARG A 916 -23.76 39.08 -44.37
N ARG A 917 -24.32 38.06 -45.04
CA ARG A 917 -23.78 36.69 -45.05
C ARG A 917 -22.36 36.69 -45.63
N VAL A 918 -22.13 37.41 -46.72
CA VAL A 918 -20.80 37.58 -47.33
C VAL A 918 -19.84 38.27 -46.37
N GLN A 919 -20.25 39.34 -45.69
CA GLN A 919 -19.39 40.02 -44.69
C GLN A 919 -19.09 39.14 -43.47
N THR A 920 -20.05 38.35 -42.99
CA THR A 920 -19.83 37.39 -41.91
C THR A 920 -18.86 36.30 -42.36
N LEU A 921 -19.06 35.73 -43.55
CA LEU A 921 -18.17 34.72 -44.11
C LEU A 921 -16.75 35.29 -44.36
N GLU A 922 -16.62 36.52 -44.83
CA GLU A 922 -15.32 37.18 -44.98
C GLU A 922 -14.62 37.40 -43.64
N LYS A 923 -15.38 37.66 -42.57
CA LYS A 923 -14.85 37.79 -41.21
C LYS A 923 -14.39 36.44 -40.67
N GLU A 924 -15.23 35.40 -40.77
CA GLU A 924 -14.91 34.04 -40.34
C GLU A 924 -13.73 33.46 -41.14
N LEU A 925 -13.66 33.75 -42.44
CA LEU A 925 -12.53 33.33 -43.28
C LEU A 925 -11.23 34.03 -42.85
N ARG A 926 -11.30 35.29 -42.42
CA ARG A 926 -10.13 36.01 -41.92
C ARG A 926 -9.68 35.44 -40.57
N GLU A 927 -10.61 35.18 -39.65
CA GLU A 927 -10.32 34.57 -38.34
C GLU A 927 -9.73 33.15 -38.49
N THR A 928 -10.29 32.33 -39.38
CA THR A 928 -9.74 30.98 -39.64
C THR A 928 -8.35 31.04 -40.27
N ILE A 929 -8.08 31.98 -41.19
CA ILE A 929 -6.72 32.20 -41.73
C ILE A 929 -5.74 32.56 -40.60
N ASP A 930 -6.12 33.45 -39.69
CA ASP A 930 -5.28 33.84 -38.55
C ASP A 930 -4.99 32.63 -37.64
N ASP A 931 -6.00 31.78 -37.38
CA ASP A 931 -5.82 30.52 -36.63
C ASP A 931 -4.90 29.53 -37.35
N TYR A 932 -5.00 29.41 -38.69
CA TYR A 932 -4.09 28.59 -39.48
C TYR A 932 -2.65 29.11 -39.41
N GLU A 933 -2.44 30.42 -39.40
CA GLU A 933 -1.11 30.98 -39.22
C GLU A 933 -0.54 30.63 -37.84
N VAL A 934 -1.34 30.71 -36.78
CA VAL A 934 -0.92 30.35 -35.42
C VAL A 934 -0.60 28.86 -35.35
N MET A 935 -1.46 28.00 -35.89
CA MET A 935 -1.24 26.55 -35.93
C MET A 935 -0.01 26.18 -36.75
N THR A 936 0.23 26.87 -37.88
CA THR A 936 1.42 26.65 -38.70
C THR A 936 2.68 27.08 -37.97
N LYS A 937 2.66 28.20 -37.26
CA LYS A 937 3.79 28.65 -36.41
C LYS A 937 4.07 27.63 -35.30
N ALA A 938 3.03 27.14 -34.63
CA ALA A 938 3.15 26.11 -33.59
C ALA A 938 3.71 24.78 -34.15
N SER A 939 3.23 24.32 -35.31
CA SER A 939 3.75 23.12 -35.98
C SER A 939 5.23 23.27 -36.35
N ILE A 940 5.66 24.45 -36.83
CA ILE A 940 7.07 24.73 -37.11
C ILE A 940 7.90 24.73 -35.82
N GLU A 941 7.36 25.24 -34.71
CA GLU A 941 8.04 25.23 -33.41
C GLU A 941 8.20 23.80 -32.86
N PHE A 942 7.15 22.97 -32.93
CA PHE A 942 7.24 21.56 -32.56
C PHE A 942 8.23 20.78 -33.42
N GLU A 943 8.27 21.01 -34.73
CA GLU A 943 9.26 20.35 -35.59
C GLU A 943 10.68 20.80 -35.24
N LYS A 944 10.90 22.08 -34.89
CA LYS A 944 12.21 22.57 -34.40
C LYS A 944 12.60 21.93 -33.06
N GLU A 945 11.67 21.74 -32.14
CA GLU A 945 11.94 21.05 -30.87
C GLU A 945 12.24 19.58 -31.09
N ARG A 946 11.50 18.94 -32.00
CA ARG A 946 11.77 17.57 -32.43
C ARG A 946 13.16 17.43 -33.05
N GLU A 947 13.57 18.33 -33.93
CA GLU A 947 14.93 18.36 -34.49
C GLU A 947 16.00 18.49 -33.39
N LYS A 948 15.75 19.31 -32.36
CA LYS A 948 16.67 19.40 -31.20
C LYS A 948 16.75 18.07 -30.45
N PHE A 949 15.62 17.41 -30.19
CA PHE A 949 15.62 16.11 -29.52
C PHE A 949 16.29 15.03 -30.37
N GLU A 950 16.07 15.00 -31.68
CA GLU A 950 16.74 14.10 -32.61
C GLU A 950 18.27 14.33 -32.59
N SER A 951 18.72 15.59 -32.62
CA SER A 951 20.14 15.93 -32.52
C SER A 951 20.77 15.50 -31.19
N LEU A 952 20.03 15.62 -30.07
CA LEU A 952 20.48 15.17 -28.76
C LEU A 952 20.56 13.64 -28.70
N ILE A 953 19.58 12.94 -29.27
CA ILE A 953 19.57 11.48 -29.36
C ILE A 953 20.77 10.99 -30.17
N ASP A 954 21.08 11.63 -31.30
CA ASP A 954 22.24 11.26 -32.11
C ASP A 954 23.55 11.56 -31.39
N ALA A 955 23.69 12.69 -30.71
CA ALA A 955 24.86 12.98 -29.88
C ALA A 955 25.05 11.96 -28.73
N LEU A 956 23.95 11.52 -28.11
CA LEU A 956 23.98 10.47 -27.08
C LEU A 956 24.35 9.10 -27.68
N ARG A 957 23.87 8.79 -28.88
CA ARG A 957 24.25 7.56 -29.61
C ARG A 957 25.72 7.55 -29.97
N ASP A 958 26.25 8.66 -30.48
CA ASP A 958 27.68 8.81 -30.80
C ASP A 958 28.55 8.67 -29.55
N ARG A 959 28.12 9.26 -28.42
CA ARG A 959 28.82 9.11 -27.16
C ARG A 959 28.79 7.67 -26.63
N CYS A 960 27.65 6.99 -26.73
CA CYS A 960 27.54 5.58 -26.38
C CYS A 960 28.45 4.72 -27.27
N GLU A 961 28.50 5.01 -28.57
CA GLU A 961 29.41 4.33 -29.48
C GLU A 961 30.88 4.59 -29.13
N GLN A 962 31.26 5.83 -28.82
CA GLN A 962 32.63 6.17 -28.39
C GLN A 962 33.02 5.46 -27.09
N LEU A 963 32.09 5.35 -26.13
CA LEU A 963 32.33 4.61 -24.90
C LEU A 963 32.43 3.11 -25.16
N GLU A 964 31.64 2.56 -26.08
CA GLU A 964 31.76 1.17 -26.52
C GLU A 964 33.10 0.91 -27.22
N THR A 965 33.57 1.82 -28.09
CA THR A 965 34.87 1.68 -28.74
C THR A 965 36.00 1.78 -27.73
N GLN A 966 35.95 2.74 -26.79
CA GLN A 966 36.93 2.85 -25.70
C GLN A 966 36.95 1.60 -24.82
N LEU A 967 35.78 1.07 -24.45
CA LEU A 967 35.68 -0.15 -23.66
C LEU A 967 36.22 -1.37 -24.42
N ASN A 968 36.00 -1.43 -25.73
CA ASN A 968 36.54 -2.50 -26.57
C ASN A 968 38.06 -2.34 -26.80
N GLU A 969 38.55 -1.12 -26.97
CA GLU A 969 39.97 -0.80 -27.04
C GLU A 969 40.67 -1.15 -25.72
N GLU A 970 40.13 -0.74 -24.58
CA GLU A 970 40.67 -1.12 -23.27
C GLU A 970 40.62 -2.63 -23.07
N ARG A 971 39.54 -3.32 -23.47
CA ARG A 971 39.51 -4.79 -23.48
C ARG A 971 40.60 -5.40 -24.33
N ILE A 972 40.89 -4.84 -25.51
CA ILE A 972 41.99 -5.29 -26.37
C ILE A 972 43.34 -4.94 -25.75
N THR A 973 43.49 -3.78 -25.12
CA THR A 973 44.71 -3.40 -24.40
C THR A 973 44.95 -4.35 -23.25
N TRP A 974 43.93 -4.75 -22.49
CA TRP A 974 44.04 -5.77 -21.45
C TRP A 974 44.37 -7.16 -22.02
N MET A 975 43.76 -7.55 -23.15
CA MET A 975 44.12 -8.79 -23.85
C MET A 975 45.54 -8.77 -24.44
N GLY A 976 45.99 -7.63 -24.96
CA GLY A 976 47.33 -7.43 -25.52
C GLY A 976 48.42 -7.30 -24.45
N MET A 977 48.11 -6.70 -23.31
CA MET A 977 49.00 -6.55 -22.17
C MET A 977 49.16 -7.87 -21.40
N HIS A 978 48.19 -8.79 -21.50
CA HIS A 978 48.34 -10.18 -21.04
C HIS A 978 49.02 -11.08 -22.08
N SER A 979 49.14 -10.66 -23.34
CA SER A 979 49.87 -11.37 -24.40
C SER A 979 51.35 -10.95 -24.53
N ALA A 980 51.81 -9.93 -23.79
CA ALA A 980 53.18 -9.39 -23.89
C ALA A 980 54.21 -10.03 -22.93
N SER A 981 53.88 -11.17 -22.30
CA SER A 981 54.79 -11.86 -21.36
C SER A 981 55.13 -13.30 -21.73
N MET A 982 55.17 -13.67 -23.02
CA MET A 982 55.89 -14.85 -23.49
C MET A 982 56.49 -14.59 -24.88
N GLY A 983 57.77 -14.91 -25.03
CA GLY A 983 58.59 -14.50 -26.17
C GLY A 983 58.38 -15.31 -27.45
N ARG A 984 58.68 -14.60 -28.55
CA ARG A 984 59.55 -14.95 -29.69
C ARG A 984 59.16 -16.10 -30.66
N ASP A 985 59.10 -15.65 -31.94
CA ASP A 985 59.24 -16.31 -33.25
C ASP A 985 58.04 -17.09 -33.85
N GLY A 986 57.63 -16.67 -35.06
CA GLY A 986 56.94 -17.53 -36.02
C GLY A 986 55.74 -16.91 -36.74
N THR A 987 55.97 -16.42 -37.96
CA THR A 987 55.00 -15.94 -38.97
C THR A 987 53.84 -16.90 -39.27
N THR A 988 52.59 -16.40 -39.31
CA THR A 988 51.59 -16.70 -40.36
C THR A 988 50.44 -15.69 -40.33
N TYR A 989 50.01 -15.30 -41.52
CA TYR A 989 48.87 -14.43 -41.81
C TYR A 989 47.52 -15.08 -41.43
N GLU A 990 46.50 -14.23 -41.27
CA GLU A 990 45.06 -14.52 -41.30
C GLU A 990 44.44 -15.30 -40.13
N THR A 991 43.89 -14.55 -39.16
CA THR A 991 42.42 -14.56 -39.01
C THR A 991 41.95 -13.13 -38.77
N THR A 992 41.26 -12.58 -39.76
CA THR A 992 40.47 -11.36 -39.68
C THR A 992 39.54 -11.51 -38.47
N SER A 993 39.92 -10.88 -37.35
CA SER A 993 39.20 -10.97 -36.09
C SER A 993 37.72 -10.71 -36.35
N THR A 994 36.86 -11.57 -35.83
CA THR A 994 35.39 -11.42 -35.89
C THR A 994 34.94 -10.03 -35.43
N MET A 995 35.76 -9.32 -34.66
CA MET A 995 35.57 -7.93 -34.29
C MET A 995 35.78 -6.93 -35.44
N VAL A 996 36.79 -7.14 -36.29
CA VAL A 996 36.99 -6.36 -37.52
C VAL A 996 35.86 -6.65 -38.49
N LEU A 997 35.43 -7.91 -38.64
CA LEU A 997 34.28 -8.24 -39.49
C LEU A 997 32.96 -7.67 -38.95
N LYS A 998 32.76 -7.64 -37.63
CA LYS A 998 31.57 -7.04 -37.00
C LYS A 998 31.57 -5.51 -37.10
N ASN A 999 32.73 -4.88 -36.96
CA ASN A 999 32.89 -3.43 -37.14
C ASN A 999 32.76 -3.04 -38.61
N GLU A 1000 33.36 -3.79 -39.53
CA GLU A 1000 33.20 -3.60 -40.97
C GLU A 1000 31.76 -3.90 -41.42
N PHE A 1001 31.06 -4.87 -40.83
CA PHE A 1001 29.64 -5.11 -41.11
C PHE A 1001 28.74 -3.99 -40.57
N LYS A 1002 29.00 -3.49 -39.35
CA LYS A 1002 28.27 -2.34 -38.78
C LYS A 1002 28.53 -1.07 -39.61
N LYS A 1003 29.78 -0.84 -40.00
CA LYS A 1003 30.19 0.25 -40.88
C LYS A 1003 29.55 0.10 -42.26
N MET A 1004 29.57 -1.09 -42.85
CA MET A 1004 28.86 -1.40 -44.09
C MET A 1004 27.36 -1.14 -43.96
N MET A 1005 26.71 -1.44 -42.83
CA MET A 1005 25.29 -1.16 -42.63
C MET A 1005 25.00 0.34 -42.47
N ARG A 1006 25.89 1.11 -41.84
CA ARG A 1006 25.79 2.59 -41.81
C ARG A 1006 26.02 3.18 -43.19
N ASP A 1007 27.09 2.76 -43.86
CA ASP A 1007 27.46 3.19 -45.20
C ASP A 1007 26.32 2.86 -46.16
N THR A 1008 25.74 1.66 -46.11
CA THR A 1008 24.57 1.27 -46.92
C THR A 1008 23.34 2.12 -46.62
N ARG A 1009 23.06 2.48 -45.36
CA ARG A 1009 21.94 3.40 -45.04
C ARG A 1009 22.21 4.81 -45.56
N THR A 1010 23.44 5.31 -45.43
CA THR A 1010 23.80 6.64 -45.95
C THR A 1010 23.83 6.67 -47.48
N GLU A 1011 24.27 5.58 -48.12
CA GLU A 1011 24.29 5.41 -49.57
C GLU A 1011 22.86 5.30 -50.09
N ASN A 1012 22.00 4.50 -49.46
CA ASN A 1012 20.57 4.44 -49.81
C ASN A 1012 19.86 5.78 -49.61
N MET A 1013 20.20 6.54 -48.57
CA MET A 1013 19.65 7.89 -48.37
C MET A 1013 20.16 8.87 -49.43
N LYS A 1014 21.43 8.76 -49.85
CA LYS A 1014 21.99 9.55 -50.97
C LYS A 1014 21.37 9.17 -52.30
N ILE A 1015 21.17 7.87 -52.56
CA ILE A 1015 20.50 7.36 -53.76
C ILE A 1015 19.05 7.86 -53.79
N LEU A 1016 18.32 7.80 -52.66
CA LEU A 1016 16.95 8.30 -52.58
C LEU A 1016 16.88 9.81 -52.80
N LYS A 1017 17.83 10.59 -52.23
CA LYS A 1017 17.92 12.03 -52.48
C LYS A 1017 18.27 12.34 -53.93
N ALA A 1018 19.22 11.62 -54.52
CA ALA A 1018 19.57 11.77 -55.93
C ALA A 1018 18.41 11.36 -56.84
N GLU A 1019 17.65 10.32 -56.50
CA GLU A 1019 16.44 9.91 -57.22
C GLU A 1019 15.33 10.97 -57.10
N GLN A 1020 15.12 11.55 -55.91
CA GLN A 1020 14.16 12.65 -55.73
C GLN A 1020 14.58 13.92 -56.48
N GLU A 1021 15.88 14.21 -56.54
CA GLU A 1021 16.42 15.34 -57.29
C GLU A 1021 16.33 15.13 -58.80
N GLU A 1022 16.62 13.92 -59.30
CA GLU A 1022 16.40 13.54 -60.70
C GLU A 1022 14.90 13.50 -61.04
N ARG A 1023 14.02 13.05 -60.13
CA ARG A 1023 12.55 13.17 -60.30
C ARG A 1023 12.14 14.62 -60.41
N ARG A 1024 12.60 15.50 -59.53
CA ARG A 1024 12.35 16.95 -59.65
C ARG A 1024 12.90 17.53 -60.95
N ARG A 1025 14.06 17.07 -61.41
CA ARG A 1025 14.69 17.51 -62.66
C ARG A 1025 13.90 17.04 -63.88
N LEU A 1026 13.45 15.78 -63.89
CA LEU A 1026 12.61 15.19 -64.93
C LEU A 1026 11.21 15.79 -64.93
N GLU A 1027 10.63 16.07 -63.77
CA GLU A 1027 9.37 16.80 -63.63
C GLU A 1027 9.52 18.23 -64.15
N ALA A 1028 10.63 18.91 -63.86
CA ALA A 1028 10.92 20.22 -64.42
C ALA A 1028 11.10 20.16 -65.94
N LEU A 1029 11.79 19.15 -66.47
CA LEU A 1029 11.94 18.92 -67.91
C LEU A 1029 10.62 18.54 -68.58
N LEU A 1030 9.78 17.71 -67.95
CA LEU A 1030 8.44 17.36 -68.43
C LEU A 1030 7.52 18.56 -68.39
N ARG A 1031 7.62 19.40 -67.36
CA ARG A 1031 6.86 20.64 -67.25
C ARG A 1031 7.30 21.64 -68.31
N ASN A 1032 8.60 21.71 -68.59
CA ASN A 1032 9.14 22.52 -69.68
C ASN A 1032 8.76 21.97 -71.06
N LEU A 1033 8.84 20.67 -71.28
CA LEU A 1033 8.40 20.01 -72.53
C LEU A 1033 6.90 20.13 -72.72
N LYS A 1034 6.09 19.99 -71.67
CA LYS A 1034 4.63 20.21 -71.72
C LYS A 1034 4.31 21.67 -71.98
N LYS A 1035 5.10 22.61 -71.45
CA LYS A 1035 5.01 24.05 -71.76
C LYS A 1035 5.45 24.35 -73.19
N GLU A 1036 6.47 23.69 -73.71
CA GLU A 1036 6.95 23.83 -75.08
C GLU A 1036 6.00 23.13 -76.09
N GLN A 1037 5.36 22.03 -75.70
CA GLN A 1037 4.35 21.31 -76.46
C GLN A 1037 3.03 22.08 -76.46
N ALA A 1038 2.64 22.69 -75.34
CA ALA A 1038 1.55 23.67 -75.29
C ALA A 1038 1.87 24.93 -76.10
N SER A 1039 3.15 25.35 -76.17
CA SER A 1039 3.60 26.45 -77.03
C SER A 1039 3.70 26.08 -78.52
N LYS A 1040 3.91 24.80 -78.86
CA LYS A 1040 3.86 24.27 -80.24
C LYS A 1040 2.45 23.93 -80.69
N VAL A 1041 1.53 23.67 -79.75
CA VAL A 1041 0.09 23.55 -79.97
C VAL A 1041 -0.55 24.94 -79.79
N GLY A 1042 -0.06 25.89 -80.59
CA GLY A 1042 -0.78 27.12 -80.93
C GLY A 1042 -1.74 26.85 -82.10
N PRO A 1043 -2.82 27.63 -82.24
CA PRO A 1043 -4.09 27.20 -82.82
C PRO A 1043 -4.01 27.14 -84.35
N ASN A 1044 -3.95 25.95 -84.95
CA ASN A 1044 -4.22 25.79 -86.38
C ASN A 1044 -4.51 24.35 -86.83
N GLN A 1045 -5.23 23.55 -86.04
CA GLN A 1045 -5.84 22.30 -86.54
C GLN A 1045 -7.23 22.07 -85.95
N THR A 1046 -8.19 22.85 -86.46
CA THR A 1046 -9.57 22.39 -86.58
C THR A 1046 -9.62 21.33 -87.69
N VAL A 1047 -9.58 20.05 -87.33
CA VAL A 1047 -9.97 18.97 -88.24
C VAL A 1047 -11.42 18.64 -87.97
N THR A 1048 -12.25 19.11 -88.89
CA THR A 1048 -13.64 18.75 -89.15
C THR A 1048 -13.78 17.23 -89.28
N ALA A 1049 -14.69 16.61 -88.52
CA ALA A 1049 -15.34 15.36 -88.91
C ALA A 1049 -16.62 15.13 -88.07
N LEU A 1050 -17.74 15.22 -88.79
CA LEU A 1050 -19.02 14.50 -88.68
C LEU A 1050 -19.45 13.90 -87.34
#